data_AF-A0A0G1X4Z4-F1
#
_entry.id   AF-A0A0G1X4Z4-F1
#
_cell.length_a   1.000
_cell.length_b   1.000
_cell.length_c   1.000
_cell.angle_alpha   90.00
_cell.angle_beta   90.00
_cell.angle_gamma   90.00
#
_symmetry.space_group_name_H-M   'P 1'
#
loop_
_entity.id
_entity.type
_entity.pdbx_description
1 polymer ?
#
loop_
_entity_poly.entity_id
_entity_poly.type
_entity_poly.pdbx_seq_one_letter_code
_entity_poly.pdbx_strand_id
1 'polypeptide(L)'
;MKTVISVSLALAVGLFAAFILFFGGRFALSLVTGSNPKSAQSAPVAEATSSENAYSKLSLGSLAEEPFTAPKEGKAIYVDLDSMKLSLYKDGALVETVPVVSKGRVGTAWETPPGVYRVETKEENHFSSIGNVWMPSSMQFFGNFFIHGWPYYPGGTPVAQGYSGGCIRLTSDDAKRVFVFAEKGTPIVISSSSSSASADLVVHSAGETSQSFYYVANRAAPPRISADAYLVADLDSGDILMERNSGKMYAIASITKLITALTSLDAVNQYQAARVSVRAGATHGDFGGLKVGETLTVSTLLYPLLMESSNDAAEVIAEHYGRDRFLSLMNKKAESIGLLNTHFGDPSGLSPENVSTAQDLFTLAQYIYRYKSFVLETTKMAVKKVEAEVPGSRTHTWYNNNYFVVRGDPKYLGGKNGYTDEAGRTLLSLFSLPLSEFEKKHIAVIVLASENREKDAEQLVRYITKNVYYGVSSDIGRVAVKKLSAPLLAEEKGENSLFTQAGERLAASLGAAKRPMGSDEKDEVKLLFVGDIMADRGVKGMVEKQFAKKYDALFAHATSLADYDITFGNLEGPISDKGKNAGSIYSFRMSLAVAPALKRAGFDIVSVANNHAGDWGQEAFTDTLSHLGEYGIRYTGGGYDYSDAAGVTVIERKGVRVGFLGFSDVGPNWLRASGGQAGILTVDSDFDAIIKRASRSVDVLVVSLHFGDEYQPLSNERQKALARRAVEDGARIVIGHHPHVTQELERYNGGIIAYSLGNFIFDQYFSPETMQGLALAVTVSKEGVGEVKRLPFIINAQYQPLLDEKK
;
A
#
# COMPACT_ATOMS: atom_id res chain seq x y z
N MET A 1 16.56 -77.68 -27.60
CA MET A 1 15.27 -78.31 -27.98
C MET A 1 14.42 -78.37 -26.72
N LYS A 2 13.19 -77.86 -26.59
CA LYS A 2 12.22 -77.21 -27.49
C LYS A 2 11.18 -76.56 -26.52
N THR A 3 10.94 -75.24 -26.60
CA THR A 3 9.62 -74.62 -26.97
C THR A 3 8.70 -74.39 -25.74
N VAL A 4 8.10 -73.24 -25.39
CA VAL A 4 7.86 -71.86 -25.90
C VAL A 4 7.33 -71.05 -24.70
N ILE A 5 7.92 -69.91 -24.29
CA ILE A 5 7.61 -68.49 -24.60
C ILE A 5 6.17 -68.03 -24.26
N SER A 6 6.11 -66.85 -23.63
CA SER A 6 4.99 -65.92 -23.34
C SER A 6 4.16 -66.14 -22.06
N VAL A 7 4.49 -65.38 -20.99
CA VAL A 7 3.66 -64.36 -20.29
C VAL A 7 4.49 -63.84 -19.10
N SER A 8 5.32 -62.82 -19.33
CA SER A 8 6.03 -62.05 -18.27
C SER A 8 6.58 -60.75 -18.86
N LEU A 9 5.70 -59.90 -19.40
CA LEU A 9 5.99 -58.49 -19.70
C LEU A 9 4.67 -57.71 -19.96
N ALA A 10 3.78 -57.65 -18.95
CA ALA A 10 2.51 -56.92 -19.05
C ALA A 10 2.01 -56.39 -17.70
N LEU A 11 2.91 -56.01 -16.79
CA LEU A 11 2.53 -55.42 -15.49
C LEU A 11 3.41 -54.25 -15.03
N ALA A 12 4.11 -53.59 -15.97
CA ALA A 12 5.01 -52.46 -15.67
C ALA A 12 4.75 -51.19 -16.52
N VAL A 13 3.59 -51.08 -17.19
CA VAL A 13 3.20 -49.87 -17.96
C VAL A 13 1.83 -49.31 -17.53
N GLY A 14 1.24 -49.83 -16.45
CA GLY A 14 -0.11 -49.45 -15.98
C GLY A 14 -0.19 -48.42 -14.86
N LEU A 15 0.89 -47.69 -14.53
CA LEU A 15 0.92 -46.78 -13.37
C LEU A 15 1.64 -45.44 -13.61
N PHE A 16 1.84 -45.05 -14.88
CA PHE A 16 2.51 -43.79 -15.24
C PHE A 16 1.69 -42.85 -16.15
N ALA A 17 0.39 -43.13 -16.34
CA ALA A 17 -0.49 -42.37 -17.24
C ALA A 17 -1.73 -41.76 -16.53
N ALA A 18 -1.63 -41.44 -15.24
CA ALA A 18 -2.66 -40.69 -14.51
C ALA A 18 -2.14 -39.39 -13.85
N PHE A 19 -0.91 -38.97 -14.17
CA PHE A 19 -0.24 -37.84 -13.50
C PHE A 19 0.05 -36.63 -14.42
N ILE A 20 -0.34 -36.69 -15.71
CA ILE A 20 -0.08 -35.62 -16.71
C ILE A 20 -1.40 -35.08 -17.30
N LEU A 21 -2.46 -34.94 -16.49
CA LEU A 21 -3.72 -34.29 -16.93
C LEU A 21 -4.22 -33.18 -16.01
N PHE A 22 -3.45 -32.73 -15.00
CA PHE A 22 -3.89 -31.65 -14.10
C PHE A 22 -3.02 -30.38 -14.10
N PHE A 23 -1.81 -30.40 -14.68
CA PHE A 23 -0.97 -29.20 -14.79
C PHE A 23 -0.21 -29.18 -16.11
N GLY A 24 -0.83 -28.64 -17.15
CA GLY A 24 -0.26 -28.57 -18.49
C GLY A 24 -0.99 -27.59 -19.40
N GLY A 25 -1.07 -26.33 -18.99
CA GLY A 25 -1.51 -25.23 -19.85
C GLY A 25 -0.43 -24.16 -19.91
N ARG A 26 0.54 -24.30 -20.83
CA ARG A 26 1.49 -23.23 -21.16
C ARG A 26 1.55 -23.00 -22.66
N PHE A 27 1.53 -21.71 -23.02
CA PHE A 27 2.15 -21.09 -24.19
C PHE A 27 1.85 -21.67 -25.57
N ALA A 28 0.97 -20.98 -26.31
CA ALA A 28 0.96 -21.06 -27.77
C ALA A 28 2.06 -20.13 -28.33
N LEU A 29 3.19 -20.72 -28.71
CA LEU A 29 4.20 -20.10 -29.57
C LEU A 29 3.84 -20.42 -31.03
N SER A 30 3.36 -19.43 -31.79
CA SER A 30 3.12 -19.58 -33.22
C SER A 30 4.47 -19.52 -33.96
N LEU A 31 4.95 -20.67 -34.43
CA LEU A 31 6.06 -20.77 -35.37
C LEU A 31 5.52 -20.72 -36.80
N VAL A 32 5.73 -19.57 -37.44
CA VAL A 32 5.54 -19.33 -38.87
C VAL A 32 6.56 -20.16 -39.65
N THR A 33 6.09 -21.06 -40.51
CA THR A 33 6.90 -21.74 -41.52
C THR A 33 7.16 -20.81 -42.69
N GLY A 34 8.43 -20.61 -43.03
CA GLY A 34 8.88 -19.69 -44.06
C GLY A 34 8.49 -20.09 -45.49
N SER A 35 8.17 -19.06 -46.29
CA SER A 35 8.36 -19.05 -47.74
C SER A 35 8.95 -17.69 -48.12
N ASN A 36 10.01 -17.71 -48.92
CA ASN A 36 10.83 -16.54 -49.32
C ASN A 36 10.36 -16.02 -50.71
N PRO A 37 10.86 -14.88 -51.25
CA PRO A 37 10.15 -13.61 -51.31
C PRO A 37 9.92 -13.09 -52.75
N LYS A 38 8.92 -12.23 -52.97
CA LYS A 38 8.89 -11.33 -54.14
C LYS A 38 8.31 -9.94 -53.78
N SER A 39 9.22 -8.97 -53.82
CA SER A 39 9.07 -7.54 -54.19
C SER A 39 7.72 -6.84 -54.06
N ALA A 40 7.65 -5.82 -53.20
CA ALA A 40 7.06 -4.52 -53.57
C ALA A 40 7.54 -3.40 -52.61
N GLN A 41 8.32 -2.49 -53.21
CA GLN A 41 8.66 -1.09 -52.92
C GLN A 41 8.25 -0.39 -51.60
N SER A 42 9.25 0.37 -51.13
CA SER A 42 9.32 1.36 -50.06
C SER A 42 8.36 2.55 -50.14
N ALA A 43 7.88 3.01 -48.98
CA ALA A 43 7.49 4.41 -48.70
C ALA A 43 7.81 4.73 -47.22
N PRO A 44 8.03 6.03 -46.85
CA PRO A 44 9.14 6.42 -45.99
C PRO A 44 8.85 6.45 -44.48
N VAL A 45 9.97 6.41 -43.75
CA VAL A 45 10.20 6.53 -42.32
C VAL A 45 9.54 7.77 -41.70
N ALA A 46 8.83 7.56 -40.59
CA ALA A 46 8.61 8.57 -39.55
C ALA A 46 9.17 8.01 -38.22
N GLU A 47 9.92 8.85 -37.52
CA GLU A 47 10.88 8.52 -36.46
C GLU A 47 10.27 7.83 -35.23
N ALA A 48 10.98 6.79 -34.78
CA ALA A 48 10.80 6.13 -33.50
C ALA A 48 11.69 6.79 -32.44
N THR A 49 11.10 7.37 -31.39
CA THR A 49 11.82 7.69 -30.14
C THR A 49 10.86 7.69 -28.93
N SER A 50 10.54 6.52 -28.37
CA SER A 50 9.96 6.42 -27.01
C SER A 50 10.09 5.04 -26.33
N SER A 51 10.36 3.95 -27.08
CA SER A 51 10.35 2.58 -26.54
C SER A 51 11.69 2.06 -25.97
N GLU A 52 12.81 2.74 -26.19
CA GLU A 52 14.14 2.20 -25.81
C GLU A 52 14.54 2.40 -24.32
N ASN A 53 13.85 3.24 -23.55
CA ASN A 53 14.26 3.61 -22.19
C ASN A 53 13.35 3.06 -21.07
N ALA A 54 12.24 2.40 -21.41
CA ALA A 54 11.41 1.69 -20.45
C ALA A 54 12.06 0.35 -20.09
N TYR A 55 12.00 -0.06 -18.82
CA TYR A 55 12.34 -1.44 -18.49
C TYR A 55 11.48 -2.39 -19.34
N SER A 56 12.10 -3.40 -19.94
CA SER A 56 11.35 -4.45 -20.65
C SER A 56 10.30 -5.02 -19.70
N LYS A 57 9.04 -5.12 -20.14
CA LYS A 57 7.82 -5.51 -19.40
C LYS A 57 7.85 -6.92 -18.76
N LEU A 58 8.96 -7.34 -18.15
CA LEU A 58 8.99 -8.50 -17.28
C LEU A 58 8.47 -8.07 -15.90
N SER A 59 7.26 -8.53 -15.59
CA SER A 59 6.67 -8.47 -14.26
C SER A 59 6.44 -9.91 -13.79
N LEU A 60 6.66 -10.16 -12.51
CA LEU A 60 6.27 -11.42 -11.85
C LEU A 60 4.81 -11.39 -11.39
N GLY A 61 4.10 -10.27 -11.60
CA GLY A 61 2.76 -10.02 -11.10
C GLY A 61 2.75 -9.67 -9.61
N SER A 62 1.64 -9.08 -9.18
CA SER A 62 1.29 -8.91 -7.78
C SER A 62 0.72 -10.22 -7.21
N LEU A 63 0.92 -10.46 -5.91
CA LEU A 63 0.33 -11.62 -5.21
C LEU A 63 -1.20 -11.69 -5.22
N ALA A 64 -1.86 -10.63 -5.66
CA ALA A 64 -3.29 -10.58 -5.91
C ALA A 64 -3.45 -10.06 -7.32
N GLU A 65 -3.98 -10.88 -8.25
CA GLU A 65 -4.69 -10.43 -9.47
C GLU A 65 -5.08 -11.55 -10.44
N GLU A 66 -4.63 -12.80 -10.29
CA GLU A 66 -5.20 -13.88 -11.13
C GLU A 66 -6.66 -14.13 -10.71
N PRO A 67 -7.67 -13.89 -11.59
CA PRO A 67 -9.06 -14.14 -11.25
C PRO A 67 -9.24 -15.61 -10.91
N PHE A 68 -9.90 -15.89 -9.78
CA PHE A 68 -10.22 -17.27 -9.43
C PHE A 68 -10.93 -17.95 -10.60
N THR A 69 -10.31 -19.00 -11.12
CA THR A 69 -10.89 -19.83 -12.18
C THR A 69 -11.39 -21.13 -11.55
N ALA A 70 -12.71 -21.31 -11.54
CA ALA A 70 -13.32 -22.52 -11.02
C ALA A 70 -12.82 -23.75 -11.81
N PRO A 71 -12.50 -24.87 -11.13
CA PRO A 71 -12.07 -26.08 -11.82
C PRO A 71 -13.22 -26.63 -12.67
N LYS A 72 -12.89 -27.12 -13.88
CA LYS A 72 -13.86 -27.66 -14.85
C LYS A 72 -14.59 -28.91 -14.35
N GLU A 73 -13.96 -29.67 -13.46
CA GLU A 73 -14.50 -30.88 -12.85
C GLU A 73 -14.24 -30.87 -11.35
N GLY A 74 -15.17 -31.43 -10.58
CA GLY A 74 -15.06 -31.55 -9.12
C GLY A 74 -15.58 -30.32 -8.37
N LYS A 75 -15.37 -30.33 -7.05
CA LYS A 75 -15.82 -29.26 -6.15
C LYS A 75 -14.69 -28.28 -5.85
N ALA A 76 -15.01 -27.03 -5.59
CA ALA A 76 -14.08 -26.04 -5.04
C ALA A 76 -14.81 -25.03 -4.14
N ILE A 77 -14.04 -24.42 -3.25
CA ILE A 77 -14.46 -23.30 -2.42
C ILE A 77 -13.61 -22.09 -2.77
N TYR A 78 -14.24 -20.95 -3.01
CA TYR A 78 -13.57 -19.67 -3.13
C TYR A 78 -14.00 -18.77 -1.98
N VAL A 79 -13.05 -18.11 -1.33
CA VAL A 79 -13.31 -17.18 -0.24
C VAL A 79 -12.68 -15.84 -0.60
N ASP A 80 -13.52 -14.83 -0.74
CA ASP A 80 -13.12 -13.45 -0.90
C ASP A 80 -13.24 -12.76 0.47
N LEU A 81 -12.08 -12.47 1.07
CA LEU A 81 -12.00 -11.88 2.40
C LEU A 81 -12.35 -10.38 2.42
N ASP A 82 -12.37 -9.70 1.28
CA ASP A 82 -12.67 -8.27 1.20
C ASP A 82 -14.17 -8.06 1.02
N SER A 83 -14.79 -8.82 0.12
CA SER A 83 -16.25 -8.83 -0.03
C SER A 83 -16.95 -9.69 1.03
N MET A 84 -16.19 -10.39 1.89
CA MET A 84 -16.68 -11.26 2.96
C MET A 84 -17.66 -12.32 2.44
N LYS A 85 -17.28 -13.01 1.36
CA LYS A 85 -18.11 -14.03 0.69
C LYS A 85 -17.36 -15.34 0.54
N LEU A 86 -18.10 -16.43 0.69
CA LEU A 86 -17.64 -17.77 0.38
C LEU A 86 -18.54 -18.37 -0.70
N SER A 87 -17.96 -18.77 -1.83
CA SER A 87 -18.64 -19.32 -2.99
C SER A 87 -18.27 -20.79 -3.19
N LEU A 88 -19.27 -21.61 -3.45
CA LEU A 88 -19.15 -23.04 -3.74
C LEU A 88 -19.25 -23.27 -5.23
N TYR A 89 -18.30 -24.00 -5.80
CA TYR A 89 -18.27 -24.33 -7.22
C TYR A 89 -18.28 -25.83 -7.43
N LYS A 90 -19.06 -26.31 -8.39
CA LYS A 90 -19.06 -27.70 -8.83
C LYS A 90 -19.03 -27.76 -10.35
N ASP A 91 -18.06 -28.48 -10.90
CA ASP A 91 -17.90 -28.71 -12.35
C ASP A 91 -17.91 -27.37 -13.14
N GLY A 92 -17.17 -26.38 -12.64
CA GLY A 92 -17.06 -25.03 -13.20
C GLY A 92 -18.23 -24.09 -12.90
N ALA A 93 -19.36 -24.60 -12.41
CA ALA A 93 -20.55 -23.80 -12.13
C ALA A 93 -20.61 -23.32 -10.68
N LEU A 94 -21.00 -22.07 -10.46
CA LEU A 94 -21.33 -21.53 -9.13
C LEU A 94 -22.59 -22.22 -8.60
N VAL A 95 -22.49 -22.82 -7.42
CA VAL A 95 -23.58 -23.54 -6.74
C VAL A 95 -24.29 -22.64 -5.74
N GLU A 96 -23.54 -22.00 -4.86
CA GLU A 96 -24.07 -21.17 -3.77
C GLU A 96 -23.01 -20.15 -3.35
N THR A 97 -23.44 -19.00 -2.87
CA THR A 97 -22.57 -18.04 -2.16
C THR A 97 -23.19 -17.74 -0.80
N VAL A 98 -22.40 -17.88 0.25
CA VAL A 98 -22.78 -17.59 1.64
C VAL A 98 -21.93 -16.45 2.21
N PRO A 99 -22.47 -15.63 3.12
CA PRO A 99 -21.71 -14.56 3.76
C PRO A 99 -20.70 -15.13 4.76
N VAL A 100 -19.49 -14.57 4.75
CA VAL A 100 -18.53 -14.72 5.84
C VAL A 100 -18.92 -13.73 6.95
N VAL A 101 -19.12 -14.24 8.16
CA VAL A 101 -19.55 -13.44 9.31
C VAL A 101 -18.37 -12.75 9.99
N SER A 102 -17.22 -13.43 10.04
CA SER A 102 -15.96 -12.84 10.50
C SER A 102 -14.75 -13.59 9.95
N LYS A 103 -13.63 -12.86 9.89
CA LYS A 103 -12.30 -13.36 9.52
C LYS A 103 -11.26 -12.91 10.55
N GLY A 104 -10.02 -13.34 10.41
CA GLY A 104 -8.88 -12.88 11.19
C GLY A 104 -8.62 -11.39 11.00
N ARG A 105 -8.14 -10.73 12.06
CA ARG A 105 -7.85 -9.31 12.03
C ARG A 105 -6.57 -9.04 11.23
N VAL A 106 -6.67 -8.14 10.26
CA VAL A 106 -5.56 -7.68 9.40
C VAL A 106 -4.41 -7.13 10.26
N GLY A 107 -3.17 -7.42 9.88
CA GLY A 107 -1.94 -7.00 10.56
C GLY A 107 -1.61 -7.75 11.85
N THR A 108 -2.39 -8.79 12.21
CA THR A 108 -2.13 -9.59 13.41
C THR A 108 -1.50 -10.94 13.07
N ALA A 109 -0.86 -11.58 14.06
CA ALA A 109 -0.37 -12.95 13.94
C ALA A 109 -1.47 -13.94 13.49
N TRP A 110 -2.73 -13.64 13.80
CA TRP A 110 -3.91 -14.44 13.49
C TRP A 110 -4.70 -13.89 12.30
N GLU A 111 -4.09 -13.09 11.43
CA GLU A 111 -4.71 -12.70 10.16
C GLU A 111 -4.99 -13.95 9.32
N THR A 112 -6.22 -14.08 8.79
CA THR A 112 -6.61 -15.21 7.94
C THR A 112 -5.69 -15.24 6.73
N PRO A 113 -4.90 -16.32 6.54
CA PRO A 113 -3.88 -16.33 5.52
C PRO A 113 -4.53 -16.55 4.14
N PRO A 114 -4.41 -15.61 3.19
CA PRO A 114 -4.75 -15.89 1.80
C PRO A 114 -3.82 -16.95 1.23
N GLY A 115 -4.25 -17.59 0.15
CA GLY A 115 -3.51 -18.67 -0.50
C GLY A 115 -4.42 -19.77 -1.07
N VAL A 116 -3.77 -20.81 -1.58
CA VAL A 116 -4.41 -22.00 -2.15
C VAL A 116 -4.25 -23.16 -1.17
N TYR A 117 -5.37 -23.67 -0.69
CA TYR A 117 -5.46 -24.70 0.33
C TYR A 117 -6.38 -25.83 -0.09
N ARG A 118 -6.56 -26.80 0.80
CA ARG A 118 -7.54 -27.88 0.66
C ARG A 118 -8.20 -28.16 2.01
N VAL A 119 -9.38 -28.75 2.00
CA VAL A 119 -9.97 -29.31 3.22
C VAL A 119 -9.11 -30.47 3.71
N GLU A 120 -8.35 -30.27 4.79
CA GLU A 120 -7.44 -31.27 5.37
C GLU A 120 -8.20 -32.27 6.25
N THR A 121 -9.10 -31.74 7.10
CA THR A 121 -9.92 -32.51 8.02
C THR A 121 -11.33 -31.93 8.08
N LYS A 122 -12.28 -32.77 8.49
CA LYS A 122 -13.68 -32.42 8.71
C LYS A 122 -14.12 -32.98 10.05
N GLU A 123 -14.64 -32.13 10.90
CA GLU A 123 -15.15 -32.49 12.21
C GLU A 123 -16.53 -31.87 12.41
N GLU A 124 -17.52 -32.68 12.78
CA GLU A 124 -18.88 -32.17 13.06
C GLU A 124 -18.87 -31.15 14.18
N ASN A 125 -17.98 -31.33 15.17
CA ASN A 125 -17.76 -30.38 16.24
C ASN A 125 -16.32 -30.46 16.75
N HIS A 126 -15.49 -29.49 16.36
CA HIS A 126 -14.07 -29.43 16.73
C HIS A 126 -13.88 -28.64 18.02
N PHE A 127 -13.00 -29.08 18.92
CA PHE A 127 -12.65 -28.32 20.12
C PHE A 127 -11.35 -27.54 19.93
N SER A 128 -11.43 -26.21 19.89
CA SER A 128 -10.24 -25.34 19.86
C SER A 128 -9.69 -25.19 21.28
N SER A 129 -8.50 -25.74 21.53
CA SER A 129 -7.79 -25.56 22.80
C SER A 129 -7.21 -24.14 22.97
N ILE A 130 -7.02 -23.40 21.87
CA ILE A 130 -6.55 -22.00 21.89
C ILE A 130 -7.67 -21.08 22.36
N GLY A 131 -8.86 -21.21 21.78
CA GLY A 131 -10.03 -20.42 22.15
C GLY A 131 -10.81 -20.97 23.35
N ASN A 132 -10.54 -22.21 23.75
CA ASN A 132 -11.34 -22.98 24.71
C ASN A 132 -12.83 -23.02 24.33
N VAL A 133 -13.11 -23.35 23.06
CA VAL A 133 -14.46 -23.31 22.46
C VAL A 133 -14.69 -24.50 21.53
N TRP A 134 -15.95 -24.91 21.42
CA TRP A 134 -16.43 -25.84 20.41
C TRP A 134 -16.78 -25.07 19.12
N MET A 135 -16.39 -25.63 17.98
CA MET A 135 -16.56 -25.09 16.64
C MET A 135 -17.35 -26.10 15.79
N PRO A 136 -18.65 -25.89 15.57
CA PRO A 136 -19.47 -26.81 14.80
C PRO A 136 -19.17 -26.74 13.30
N SER A 137 -19.35 -27.86 12.60
CA SER A 137 -19.18 -27.96 11.13
C SER A 137 -17.81 -27.45 10.67
N SER A 138 -16.76 -27.93 11.34
CA SER A 138 -15.39 -27.43 11.18
C SER A 138 -14.65 -28.14 10.05
N MET A 139 -14.04 -27.35 9.17
CA MET A 139 -13.16 -27.83 8.11
C MET A 139 -11.83 -27.13 8.22
N GLN A 140 -10.78 -27.89 8.53
CA GLN A 140 -9.43 -27.36 8.61
C GLN A 140 -8.90 -27.11 7.19
N PHE A 141 -8.29 -25.95 6.95
CA PHE A 141 -7.65 -25.68 5.66
C PHE A 141 -6.13 -25.49 5.77
N PHE A 142 -5.64 -25.00 6.91
CA PHE A 142 -4.20 -24.90 7.17
C PHE A 142 -3.92 -24.68 8.66
N GLY A 143 -2.94 -25.37 9.25
CA GLY A 143 -2.50 -25.13 10.63
C GLY A 143 -3.67 -25.06 11.63
N ASN A 144 -3.83 -23.93 12.32
CA ASN A 144 -4.92 -23.69 13.27
C ASN A 144 -6.15 -23.00 12.64
N PHE A 145 -6.21 -22.88 11.31
CA PHE A 145 -7.27 -22.17 10.61
C PHE A 145 -8.34 -23.11 10.04
N PHE A 146 -9.58 -22.74 10.31
CA PHE A 146 -10.77 -23.49 9.93
C PHE A 146 -11.80 -22.60 9.23
N ILE A 147 -12.64 -23.23 8.42
CA ILE A 147 -13.97 -22.73 8.07
C ILE A 147 -14.95 -23.43 9.02
N HIS A 148 -15.74 -22.68 9.78
CA HIS A 148 -16.64 -23.27 10.78
C HIS A 148 -17.90 -22.42 11.07
N GLY A 149 -18.88 -23.02 11.74
CA GLY A 149 -20.11 -22.37 12.21
C GLY A 149 -19.91 -21.58 13.51
N TRP A 150 -20.98 -21.12 14.15
CA TRP A 150 -20.85 -20.25 15.32
C TRP A 150 -20.25 -20.99 16.52
N PRO A 151 -19.06 -20.59 17.02
CA PRO A 151 -18.41 -21.29 18.12
C PRO A 151 -19.04 -20.94 19.46
N TYR A 152 -18.91 -21.85 20.43
CA TYR A 152 -19.48 -21.69 21.76
C TYR A 152 -18.56 -22.25 22.84
N TYR A 153 -18.55 -21.63 24.03
CA TYR A 153 -17.79 -22.10 25.17
C TYR A 153 -18.34 -23.44 25.69
N PRO A 154 -17.58 -24.24 26.45
CA PRO A 154 -18.06 -25.51 27.03
C PRO A 154 -19.40 -25.42 27.78
N GLY A 155 -19.72 -24.25 28.35
CA GLY A 155 -21.01 -23.96 29.00
C GLY A 155 -22.19 -23.67 28.05
N GLY A 156 -21.99 -23.73 26.73
CA GLY A 156 -23.02 -23.48 25.71
C GLY A 156 -23.15 -22.02 25.26
N THR A 157 -22.51 -21.07 25.94
CA THR A 157 -22.57 -19.64 25.59
C THR A 157 -21.88 -19.37 24.25
N PRO A 158 -22.55 -18.73 23.28
CA PRO A 158 -21.93 -18.36 22.01
C PRO A 158 -20.76 -17.39 22.18
N VAL A 159 -19.73 -17.52 21.36
CA VAL A 159 -18.62 -16.56 21.30
C VAL A 159 -19.10 -15.26 20.64
N ALA A 160 -18.61 -14.12 21.11
CA ALA A 160 -18.96 -12.81 20.55
C ALA A 160 -18.53 -12.68 19.08
N GLN A 161 -19.27 -11.86 18.31
CA GLN A 161 -19.03 -11.70 16.88
C GLN A 161 -17.61 -11.18 16.56
N GLY A 162 -17.02 -10.34 17.40
CA GLY A 162 -15.70 -9.75 17.15
C GLY A 162 -14.49 -10.69 17.27
N TYR A 163 -14.68 -11.95 17.71
CA TYR A 163 -13.58 -12.89 17.95
C TYR A 163 -13.67 -14.11 17.01
N SER A 164 -12.71 -14.26 16.10
CA SER A 164 -12.59 -15.39 15.16
C SER A 164 -11.32 -16.22 15.36
N GLY A 165 -10.31 -15.70 16.07
CA GLY A 165 -9.01 -16.35 16.22
C GLY A 165 -8.27 -16.59 14.89
N GLY A 166 -8.68 -15.91 13.81
CA GLY A 166 -8.11 -16.10 12.47
C GLY A 166 -8.90 -16.99 11.52
N CYS A 167 -9.86 -17.76 12.03
CA CYS A 167 -10.72 -18.61 11.22
C CYS A 167 -11.71 -17.83 10.34
N ILE A 168 -12.26 -18.52 9.33
CA ILE A 168 -13.38 -18.04 8.53
C ILE A 168 -14.65 -18.55 9.19
N ARG A 169 -15.40 -17.64 9.83
CA ARG A 169 -16.64 -18.00 10.53
C ARG A 169 -17.84 -17.72 9.64
N LEU A 170 -18.72 -18.70 9.52
CA LEU A 170 -20.03 -18.59 8.87
C LEU A 170 -21.13 -18.61 9.94
N THR A 171 -22.38 -18.38 9.54
CA THR A 171 -23.52 -18.73 10.40
C THR A 171 -23.54 -20.25 10.59
N SER A 172 -24.17 -20.74 11.67
CA SER A 172 -24.22 -22.18 11.94
C SER A 172 -24.94 -22.97 10.84
N ASP A 173 -25.93 -22.37 10.17
CA ASP A 173 -26.66 -23.04 9.10
C ASP A 173 -25.90 -23.01 7.77
N ASP A 174 -25.24 -21.89 7.45
CA ASP A 174 -24.36 -21.80 6.27
C ASP A 174 -23.18 -22.76 6.41
N ALA A 175 -22.55 -22.81 7.58
CA ALA A 175 -21.45 -23.73 7.85
C ALA A 175 -21.85 -25.20 7.66
N LYS A 176 -23.04 -25.61 8.11
CA LYS A 176 -23.55 -26.97 7.86
C LYS A 176 -23.68 -27.27 6.37
N ARG A 177 -24.21 -26.33 5.57
CA ARG A 177 -24.36 -26.52 4.12
C ARG A 177 -23.00 -26.62 3.42
N VAL A 178 -22.09 -25.71 3.74
CA VAL A 178 -20.71 -25.75 3.23
C VAL A 178 -20.00 -27.05 3.65
N PHE A 179 -20.17 -27.47 4.90
CA PHE A 179 -19.61 -28.72 5.43
C PHE A 179 -20.17 -29.96 4.73
N VAL A 180 -21.47 -30.01 4.42
CA VAL A 180 -22.07 -31.11 3.66
C VAL A 180 -21.61 -31.10 2.21
N PHE A 181 -21.45 -29.92 1.61
CA PHE A 181 -20.95 -29.77 0.24
C PHE A 181 -19.53 -30.29 0.09
N ALA A 182 -18.61 -29.85 0.96
CA ALA A 182 -17.20 -30.14 0.83
C ALA A 182 -16.82 -31.55 1.29
N GLU A 183 -15.73 -32.08 0.73
CA GLU A 183 -15.09 -33.32 1.14
C GLU A 183 -13.60 -33.10 1.42
N LYS A 184 -12.95 -34.01 2.16
CA LYS A 184 -11.50 -33.94 2.36
C LYS A 184 -10.79 -33.89 0.99
N GLY A 185 -9.88 -32.94 0.82
CA GLY A 185 -9.17 -32.68 -0.43
C GLY A 185 -9.82 -31.64 -1.34
N THR A 186 -11.05 -31.19 -1.04
CA THR A 186 -11.72 -30.09 -1.79
C THR A 186 -10.81 -28.86 -1.80
N PRO A 187 -10.41 -28.35 -2.99
CA PRO A 187 -9.66 -27.11 -3.13
C PRO A 187 -10.36 -25.92 -2.47
N ILE A 188 -9.58 -25.09 -1.79
CA ILE A 188 -10.01 -23.83 -1.19
C ILE A 188 -9.07 -22.74 -1.70
N VAL A 189 -9.59 -21.71 -2.35
CA VAL A 189 -8.81 -20.51 -2.71
C VAL A 189 -9.30 -19.38 -1.83
N ILE A 190 -8.39 -18.76 -1.09
CA ILE A 190 -8.68 -17.62 -0.22
C ILE A 190 -7.94 -16.40 -0.79
N SER A 191 -8.68 -15.38 -1.21
CA SER A 191 -8.15 -14.13 -1.72
C SER A 191 -8.35 -13.00 -0.72
N SER A 192 -7.43 -12.03 -0.75
CA SER A 192 -7.63 -10.71 -0.17
C SER A 192 -6.85 -9.66 -0.96
N SER A 193 -7.53 -8.63 -1.42
CA SER A 193 -7.00 -7.37 -1.89
C SER A 193 -6.58 -6.52 -0.68
N SER A 194 -5.56 -6.97 0.05
CA SER A 194 -4.74 -6.00 0.75
C SER A 194 -4.05 -5.16 -0.34
N SER A 195 -4.60 -3.98 -0.58
CA SER A 195 -4.14 -2.91 -1.48
C SER A 195 -2.69 -3.05 -1.95
N SER A 196 -2.49 -3.20 -3.27
CA SER A 196 -1.44 -2.48 -4.04
C SER A 196 -1.27 -2.98 -5.48
N ALA A 197 -2.34 -3.35 -6.18
CA ALA A 197 -2.24 -3.60 -7.61
C ALA A 197 -3.51 -3.06 -8.30
N SER A 198 -3.35 -1.86 -8.82
CA SER A 198 -4.06 -1.39 -10.00
C SER A 198 -3.00 -0.62 -10.76
N ALA A 199 -2.61 -1.09 -11.94
CA ALA A 199 -1.66 -0.38 -12.79
C ALA A 199 -2.04 1.11 -12.86
N ASP A 200 -1.13 2.01 -12.47
CA ASP A 200 -1.33 3.46 -12.53
C ASP A 200 -1.44 3.89 -14.00
N LEU A 201 -2.63 3.73 -14.59
CA LEU A 201 -2.96 4.14 -15.95
C LEU A 201 -3.07 5.67 -16.01
N VAL A 202 -2.21 6.35 -16.77
CA VAL A 202 -2.35 7.78 -17.10
C VAL A 202 -2.95 7.89 -18.51
N VAL A 203 -3.81 8.87 -18.80
CA VAL A 203 -4.40 9.09 -20.13
C VAL A 203 -3.69 10.27 -20.81
N HIS A 204 -3.47 10.22 -22.13
CA HIS A 204 -2.95 11.35 -22.90
C HIS A 204 -3.97 11.85 -23.95
N SER A 205 -3.78 13.11 -24.36
CA SER A 205 -4.69 14.01 -25.09
C SER A 205 -5.12 13.61 -26.51
N ALA A 206 -5.10 12.31 -26.85
CA ALA A 206 -5.56 11.77 -28.13
C ALA A 206 -6.39 10.47 -27.98
N GLY A 207 -6.72 10.07 -26.74
CA GLY A 207 -7.37 8.78 -26.46
C GLY A 207 -6.39 7.62 -26.28
N GLU A 208 -5.09 7.88 -26.17
CA GLU A 208 -4.07 6.87 -25.83
C GLU A 208 -3.81 6.87 -24.32
N THR A 209 -3.99 5.71 -23.68
CA THR A 209 -3.58 5.43 -22.30
C THR A 209 -2.06 5.20 -22.23
N SER A 210 -1.35 5.97 -21.40
CA SER A 210 0.03 5.72 -21.02
C SER A 210 0.09 5.27 -19.56
N GLN A 211 0.33 3.99 -19.34
CA GLN A 211 0.62 3.48 -18.00
C GLN A 211 1.89 4.15 -17.43
N SER A 212 1.91 4.38 -16.12
CA SER A 212 3.16 4.70 -15.43
C SER A 212 4.07 3.48 -15.50
N PHE A 213 5.35 3.72 -15.78
CA PHE A 213 6.34 2.66 -15.89
C PHE A 213 7.60 3.05 -15.14
N TYR A 214 8.40 2.03 -14.86
CA TYR A 214 9.78 2.20 -14.51
C TYR A 214 10.61 2.56 -15.75
N TYR A 215 11.32 3.68 -15.69
CA TYR A 215 12.26 4.15 -16.70
C TYR A 215 13.68 4.20 -16.17
N VAL A 216 14.63 3.91 -17.06
CA VAL A 216 16.04 4.20 -16.82
C VAL A 216 16.29 5.68 -17.14
N ALA A 217 16.31 6.51 -16.10
CA ALA A 217 16.58 7.95 -16.18
C ALA A 217 18.05 8.27 -16.56
N ASN A 218 18.97 7.32 -16.39
CA ASN A 218 20.39 7.48 -16.73
C ASN A 218 21.01 6.15 -17.19
N ARG A 219 21.65 6.15 -18.36
CA ARG A 219 22.30 4.96 -18.98
C ARG A 219 23.67 4.65 -18.35
N ALA A 220 23.78 4.70 -17.03
CA ALA A 220 24.97 4.23 -16.34
C ALA A 220 25.11 2.71 -16.51
N ALA A 221 26.35 2.22 -16.63
CA ALA A 221 26.58 0.77 -16.64
C ALA A 221 26.10 0.16 -15.30
N PRO A 222 25.39 -0.99 -15.33
CA PRO A 222 25.04 -1.71 -14.11
C PRO A 222 26.27 -2.02 -13.25
N PRO A 223 26.14 -2.00 -11.91
CA PRO A 223 27.24 -2.31 -11.02
C PRO A 223 27.70 -3.76 -11.20
N ARG A 224 28.98 -4.02 -10.94
CA ARG A 224 29.48 -5.40 -10.82
C ARG A 224 29.00 -6.00 -9.51
N ILE A 225 28.04 -6.91 -9.60
CA ILE A 225 27.47 -7.66 -8.49
C ILE A 225 28.14 -9.04 -8.41
N SER A 226 28.58 -9.46 -7.22
CA SER A 226 29.27 -10.74 -6.99
C SER A 226 28.33 -11.95 -6.93
N ALA A 227 27.07 -11.75 -6.57
CA ALA A 227 26.04 -12.78 -6.51
C ALA A 227 25.80 -13.52 -7.83
N ASP A 228 25.74 -14.86 -7.80
CA ASP A 228 25.37 -15.66 -8.98
C ASP A 228 23.91 -15.41 -9.40
N ALA A 229 23.01 -15.16 -8.43
CA ALA A 229 21.65 -14.73 -8.71
C ALA A 229 21.21 -13.53 -7.87
N TYR A 230 20.42 -12.65 -8.48
CA TYR A 230 19.73 -11.57 -7.78
C TYR A 230 18.42 -11.20 -8.47
N LEU A 231 17.52 -10.57 -7.71
CA LEU A 231 16.28 -9.98 -8.18
C LEU A 231 16.01 -8.68 -7.42
N VAL A 232 15.70 -7.62 -8.15
CA VAL A 232 15.23 -6.34 -7.62
C VAL A 232 13.92 -6.02 -8.30
N ALA A 233 12.84 -5.95 -7.53
CA ALA A 233 11.49 -5.81 -8.06
C ALA A 233 10.59 -4.99 -7.13
N ASP A 234 9.59 -4.33 -7.72
CA ASP A 234 8.55 -3.60 -6.99
C ASP A 234 7.55 -4.58 -6.37
N LEU A 235 7.34 -4.49 -5.05
CA LEU A 235 6.46 -5.39 -4.30
C LEU A 235 4.98 -5.26 -4.68
N ASP A 236 4.58 -4.07 -5.11
CA ASP A 236 3.22 -3.69 -5.39
C ASP A 236 2.84 -4.16 -6.81
N SER A 237 3.60 -3.74 -7.83
CA SER A 237 3.32 -4.08 -9.24
C SER A 237 3.91 -5.41 -9.72
N GLY A 238 4.93 -5.93 -9.03
CA GLY A 238 5.70 -7.08 -9.47
C GLY A 238 6.72 -6.77 -10.58
N ASP A 239 6.87 -5.51 -10.98
CA ASP A 239 7.79 -5.12 -12.05
C ASP A 239 9.25 -5.42 -11.66
N ILE A 240 9.96 -6.12 -12.55
CA ILE A 240 11.37 -6.42 -12.36
C ILE A 240 12.21 -5.22 -12.80
N LEU A 241 12.97 -4.66 -11.86
CA LEU A 241 13.90 -3.56 -12.12
C LEU A 241 15.29 -4.07 -12.52
N MET A 242 15.76 -5.15 -11.88
CA MET A 242 17.02 -5.79 -12.25
C MET A 242 16.98 -7.26 -11.86
N GLU A 243 17.51 -8.14 -12.70
CA GLU A 243 17.67 -9.54 -12.34
C GLU A 243 18.90 -10.18 -12.97
N ARG A 244 19.30 -11.32 -12.39
CA ARG A 244 20.24 -12.27 -12.97
C ARG A 244 19.94 -13.65 -12.39
N ASN A 245 19.82 -14.67 -13.25
CA ASN A 245 19.58 -16.06 -12.86
C ASN A 245 18.44 -16.22 -11.82
N SER A 246 17.42 -15.37 -11.88
CA SER A 246 16.40 -15.24 -10.83
C SER A 246 15.53 -16.50 -10.65
N GLY A 247 15.33 -17.27 -11.73
CA GLY A 247 14.62 -18.56 -11.71
C GLY A 247 15.50 -19.80 -11.45
N LYS A 248 16.81 -19.63 -11.22
CA LYS A 248 17.72 -20.76 -10.89
C LYS A 248 17.62 -21.09 -9.41
N MET A 249 17.61 -22.39 -9.09
CA MET A 249 17.55 -22.86 -7.70
C MET A 249 18.91 -22.77 -7.01
N TYR A 250 18.91 -22.29 -5.77
CA TYR A 250 20.06 -22.26 -4.88
C TYR A 250 19.64 -22.71 -3.48
N ALA A 251 20.60 -23.23 -2.70
CA ALA A 251 20.44 -23.28 -1.26
C ALA A 251 20.30 -21.86 -0.70
N ILE A 252 19.35 -21.62 0.19
CA ILE A 252 18.99 -20.26 0.64
C ILE A 252 19.41 -19.91 2.07
N ALA A 253 20.02 -20.86 2.76
CA ALA A 253 20.44 -20.71 4.15
C ALA A 253 19.30 -20.16 5.03
N SER A 254 19.63 -19.29 5.99
CA SER A 254 18.71 -18.73 6.98
C SER A 254 17.55 -17.88 6.45
N ILE A 255 17.45 -17.59 5.14
CA ILE A 255 16.20 -17.05 4.57
C ILE A 255 15.03 -18.00 4.85
N THR A 256 15.31 -19.31 4.95
CA THR A 256 14.40 -20.35 5.47
C THR A 256 13.61 -19.89 6.70
N LYS A 257 14.24 -19.17 7.63
CA LYS A 257 13.59 -18.82 8.89
C LYS A 257 12.37 -17.91 8.75
N LEU A 258 12.23 -17.22 7.60
CA LEU A 258 11.00 -16.50 7.26
C LEU A 258 9.83 -17.48 7.09
N ILE A 259 10.00 -18.59 6.38
CA ILE A 259 8.94 -19.60 6.23
C ILE A 259 8.69 -20.36 7.55
N THR A 260 9.72 -20.54 8.37
CA THR A 260 9.62 -21.14 9.71
C THR A 260 8.76 -20.27 10.61
N ALA A 261 8.98 -18.96 10.60
CA ALA A 261 8.16 -18.00 11.33
C ALA A 261 6.70 -18.01 10.84
N LEU A 262 6.48 -17.96 9.53
CA LEU A 262 5.13 -18.03 8.94
C LEU A 262 4.39 -19.31 9.33
N THR A 263 5.06 -20.46 9.19
CA THR A 263 4.48 -21.77 9.53
C THR A 263 4.19 -21.86 11.03
N SER A 264 5.07 -21.32 11.88
CA SER A 264 4.86 -21.25 13.32
C SER A 264 3.62 -20.44 13.67
N LEU A 265 3.51 -19.21 13.14
CA LEU A 265 2.36 -18.33 13.37
C LEU A 265 1.05 -18.98 12.96
N ASP A 266 1.06 -19.72 11.86
CA ASP A 266 -0.14 -20.35 11.31
C ASP A 266 -0.53 -21.67 12.00
N ALA A 267 0.43 -22.43 12.54
CA ALA A 267 0.18 -23.80 13.01
C ALA A 267 0.45 -24.03 14.50
N VAL A 268 1.26 -23.20 15.16
CA VAL A 268 1.69 -23.42 16.55
C VAL A 268 0.97 -22.43 17.47
N ASN A 269 0.54 -22.88 18.66
CA ASN A 269 -0.01 -21.99 19.67
C ASN A 269 1.11 -21.11 20.25
N GLN A 270 1.06 -19.82 19.92
CA GLN A 270 2.10 -18.84 20.25
C GLN A 270 2.28 -18.61 21.76
N TYR A 271 1.26 -18.93 22.58
CA TYR A 271 1.28 -18.75 24.03
C TYR A 271 1.80 -19.97 24.79
N GLN A 272 2.02 -21.10 24.11
CA GLN A 272 2.52 -22.29 24.77
C GLN A 272 4.01 -22.16 25.08
N ALA A 273 4.38 -22.74 26.22
CA ALA A 273 5.75 -22.83 26.67
C ALA A 273 6.44 -24.02 25.97
N ALA A 274 7.50 -23.74 25.22
CA ALA A 274 8.33 -24.70 24.52
C ALA A 274 9.67 -24.85 25.25
N ARG A 275 10.08 -26.10 25.47
CA ARG A 275 11.30 -26.43 26.23
C ARG A 275 12.47 -26.69 25.29
N VAL A 276 13.61 -26.07 25.55
CA VAL A 276 14.85 -26.27 24.80
C VAL A 276 15.37 -27.69 25.06
N SER A 277 15.38 -28.52 24.02
CA SER A 277 15.87 -29.91 24.09
C SER A 277 17.40 -29.98 24.00
N VAL A 278 17.98 -31.16 24.27
CA VAL A 278 19.40 -31.42 24.01
C VAL A 278 19.72 -31.33 22.52
N ARG A 279 18.79 -31.75 21.64
CA ARG A 279 18.98 -31.63 20.18
C ARG A 279 19.04 -30.17 19.77
N ALA A 280 18.06 -29.36 20.19
CA ALA A 280 18.01 -27.95 19.86
C ALA A 280 19.27 -27.20 20.34
N GLY A 281 19.71 -27.47 21.57
CA GLY A 281 20.95 -26.91 22.12
C GLY A 281 22.25 -27.43 21.47
N ALA A 282 22.18 -28.52 20.68
CA ALA A 282 23.31 -29.09 19.95
C ALA A 282 23.31 -28.72 18.45
N THR A 283 22.39 -27.87 18.01
CA THR A 283 22.38 -27.37 16.62
C THR A 283 23.67 -26.62 16.30
N HIS A 284 24.18 -26.75 15.07
CA HIS A 284 25.41 -26.10 14.65
C HIS A 284 25.13 -24.65 14.22
N GLY A 285 26.10 -23.73 14.32
CA GLY A 285 25.99 -22.35 13.81
C GLY A 285 25.40 -21.36 14.81
N ASP A 286 24.76 -20.29 14.34
CA ASP A 286 24.31 -19.16 15.17
C ASP A 286 23.33 -19.61 16.29
N PHE A 287 23.69 -19.27 17.53
CA PHE A 287 22.94 -19.60 18.74
C PHE A 287 22.20 -18.37 19.27
N GLY A 288 20.89 -18.47 19.49
CA GLY A 288 20.07 -17.41 20.11
C GLY A 288 20.27 -17.27 21.62
N GLY A 289 21.36 -17.84 22.14
CA GLY A 289 21.67 -17.89 23.56
C GLY A 289 20.70 -18.76 24.37
N LEU A 290 20.04 -19.76 23.79
CA LEU A 290 19.10 -20.60 24.54
C LEU A 290 19.85 -21.69 25.34
N LYS A 291 19.40 -21.99 26.56
CA LYS A 291 20.01 -23.04 27.41
C LYS A 291 19.18 -24.31 27.41
N VAL A 292 19.83 -25.48 27.31
CA VAL A 292 19.15 -26.77 27.43
C VAL A 292 18.34 -26.83 28.73
N GLY A 293 17.07 -27.20 28.60
CA GLY A 293 16.11 -27.28 29.71
C GLY A 293 15.35 -25.98 30.01
N GLU A 294 15.77 -24.85 29.45
CA GLU A 294 15.05 -23.58 29.50
C GLU A 294 13.68 -23.70 28.81
N THR A 295 12.70 -22.91 29.26
CA THR A 295 11.37 -22.86 28.66
C THR A 295 11.00 -21.44 28.28
N LEU A 296 10.54 -21.22 27.05
CA LEU A 296 10.13 -19.92 26.51
C LEU A 296 8.80 -20.08 25.79
N THR A 297 8.01 -19.00 25.70
CA THR A 297 6.81 -19.03 24.84
C THR A 297 7.22 -19.13 23.37
N VAL A 298 6.39 -19.77 22.54
CA VAL A 298 6.65 -19.90 21.09
C VAL A 298 6.75 -18.52 20.43
N SER A 299 5.91 -17.56 20.83
CA SER A 299 6.02 -16.16 20.37
C SER A 299 7.37 -15.53 20.69
N THR A 300 7.94 -15.83 21.86
CA THR A 300 9.25 -15.32 22.27
C THR A 300 10.39 -15.94 21.44
N LEU A 301 10.26 -17.19 21.00
CA LEU A 301 11.25 -17.83 20.12
C LEU A 301 11.33 -17.20 18.73
N LEU A 302 10.30 -16.47 18.28
CA LEU A 302 10.34 -15.76 16.99
C LEU A 302 11.37 -14.61 16.97
N TYR A 303 11.67 -14.00 18.11
CA TYR A 303 12.67 -12.92 18.19
C TYR A 303 14.09 -13.42 17.89
N PRO A 304 14.69 -14.39 18.62
CA PRO A 304 16.00 -14.91 18.27
C PRO A 304 16.03 -15.56 16.88
N LEU A 305 14.94 -16.22 16.46
CA LEU A 305 14.81 -16.80 15.12
C LEU A 305 15.04 -15.75 14.01
N LEU A 306 14.39 -14.59 14.12
CA LEU A 306 14.38 -13.57 13.07
C LEU A 306 15.50 -12.52 13.23
N MET A 307 15.86 -12.14 14.46
CA MET A 307 16.83 -11.07 14.74
C MET A 307 18.27 -11.58 14.77
N GLU A 308 18.51 -12.71 15.43
CA GLU A 308 19.86 -13.30 15.59
C GLU A 308 20.10 -14.50 14.68
N SER A 309 19.10 -14.89 13.89
CA SER A 309 19.21 -16.04 13.00
C SER A 309 19.41 -17.39 13.72
N SER A 310 18.90 -17.49 14.94
CA SER A 310 19.05 -18.63 15.85
C SER A 310 18.57 -19.96 15.27
N ASN A 311 19.47 -20.94 15.17
CA ASN A 311 19.17 -22.29 14.71
C ASN A 311 18.48 -23.12 15.80
N ASP A 312 18.88 -22.91 17.06
CA ASP A 312 18.26 -23.51 18.24
C ASP A 312 16.79 -23.12 18.36
N ALA A 313 16.42 -21.85 18.18
CA ALA A 313 15.01 -21.43 18.20
C ALA A 313 14.18 -22.10 17.10
N ALA A 314 14.75 -22.23 15.89
CA ALA A 314 14.09 -22.92 14.77
C ALA A 314 13.79 -24.38 15.11
N GLU A 315 14.76 -25.07 15.71
CA GLU A 315 14.60 -26.48 16.11
C GLU A 315 13.64 -26.63 17.29
N VAL A 316 13.66 -25.74 18.29
CA VAL A 316 12.69 -25.76 19.41
C VAL A 316 11.26 -25.60 18.88
N ILE A 317 11.02 -24.66 17.97
CA ILE A 317 9.69 -24.46 17.37
C ILE A 317 9.24 -25.73 16.63
N ALA A 318 10.11 -26.31 15.81
CA ALA A 318 9.79 -27.51 15.06
C ALA A 318 9.54 -28.72 15.97
N GLU A 319 10.37 -28.96 16.97
CA GLU A 319 10.22 -30.05 17.94
C GLU A 319 8.97 -29.90 18.81
N HIS A 320 8.64 -28.68 19.23
CA HIS A 320 7.46 -28.39 20.04
C HIS A 320 6.16 -28.79 19.32
N TYR A 321 6.08 -28.57 18.00
CA TYR A 321 4.95 -29.02 17.19
C TYR A 321 5.01 -30.52 16.83
N GLY A 322 6.23 -31.06 16.75
CA GLY A 322 6.53 -32.36 16.16
C GLY A 322 7.29 -32.15 14.85
N ARG A 323 8.61 -32.32 14.92
CA ARG A 323 9.56 -31.87 13.89
C ARG A 323 9.19 -32.26 12.46
N ASP A 324 8.93 -33.53 12.21
CA ASP A 324 8.63 -34.02 10.85
C ASP A 324 7.29 -33.47 10.33
N ARG A 325 6.29 -33.31 11.21
CA ARG A 325 5.01 -32.69 10.85
C ARG A 325 5.20 -31.20 10.56
N PHE A 326 6.04 -30.53 11.33
CA PHE A 326 6.36 -29.12 11.11
C PHE A 326 7.06 -28.92 9.75
N LEU A 327 8.03 -29.77 9.39
CA LEU A 327 8.69 -29.71 8.07
C LEU A 327 7.72 -30.00 6.92
N SER A 328 6.80 -30.95 7.10
CA SER A 328 5.71 -31.17 6.13
C SER A 328 4.85 -29.91 5.97
N LEU A 329 4.52 -29.23 7.07
CA LEU A 329 3.76 -27.98 7.04
C LEU A 329 4.53 -26.82 6.41
N MET A 330 5.85 -26.72 6.59
CA MET A 330 6.67 -25.70 5.94
C MET A 330 6.60 -25.84 4.41
N ASN A 331 6.73 -27.06 3.89
CA ASN A 331 6.62 -27.32 2.47
C ASN A 331 5.18 -27.10 1.95
N LYS A 332 4.16 -27.51 2.71
CA LYS A 332 2.76 -27.17 2.39
C LYS A 332 2.49 -25.66 2.40
N LYS A 333 3.13 -24.92 3.30
CA LYS A 333 3.02 -23.46 3.34
C LYS A 333 3.57 -22.87 2.06
N ALA A 334 4.77 -23.30 1.65
CA ALA A 334 5.41 -22.88 0.41
C ALA A 334 4.48 -23.07 -0.79
N GLU A 335 3.91 -24.27 -0.94
CA GLU A 335 2.94 -24.58 -1.99
C GLU A 335 1.71 -23.66 -1.92
N SER A 336 1.14 -23.47 -0.72
CA SER A 336 -0.09 -22.68 -0.53
C SER A 336 0.04 -21.21 -0.91
N ILE A 337 1.26 -20.66 -0.88
CA ILE A 337 1.55 -19.27 -1.23
C ILE A 337 2.31 -19.14 -2.56
N GLY A 338 2.40 -20.22 -3.34
CA GLY A 338 2.89 -20.18 -4.73
C GLY A 338 4.41 -20.34 -4.91
N LEU A 339 5.13 -20.84 -3.91
CA LEU A 339 6.58 -21.07 -3.98
C LEU A 339 6.87 -22.44 -4.62
N LEU A 340 6.63 -22.55 -5.92
CA LEU A 340 6.61 -23.82 -6.66
C LEU A 340 7.98 -24.48 -6.86
N ASN A 341 9.07 -23.75 -6.71
CA ASN A 341 10.45 -24.22 -6.86
C ASN A 341 11.21 -24.19 -5.52
N THR A 342 10.48 -24.30 -4.41
CA THR A 342 11.02 -24.20 -3.06
C THR A 342 10.81 -25.49 -2.30
N HIS A 343 11.82 -25.91 -1.55
CA HIS A 343 11.78 -27.07 -0.68
C HIS A 343 12.58 -26.82 0.60
N PHE A 344 12.14 -27.41 1.71
CA PHE A 344 12.78 -27.30 3.02
C PHE A 344 13.06 -28.68 3.61
N GLY A 345 14.34 -29.00 3.81
CA GLY A 345 14.82 -30.19 4.51
C GLY A 345 14.98 -30.00 6.03
N ASP A 346 15.08 -28.75 6.52
CA ASP A 346 15.09 -28.43 7.95
C ASP A 346 14.49 -27.01 8.25
N PRO A 347 14.23 -26.65 9.52
CA PRO A 347 13.56 -25.39 9.88
C PRO A 347 14.50 -24.18 9.97
N SER A 348 15.80 -24.38 9.86
CA SER A 348 16.85 -23.40 10.12
C SER A 348 17.52 -22.88 8.84
N GLY A 349 17.64 -23.72 7.80
CA GLY A 349 18.42 -23.45 6.60
C GLY A 349 19.85 -24.02 6.62
N LEU A 350 20.18 -24.91 7.56
CA LEU A 350 21.47 -25.59 7.59
C LEU A 350 21.61 -26.63 6.47
N SER A 351 20.51 -27.26 6.09
CA SER A 351 20.44 -28.29 5.07
C SER A 351 20.61 -27.66 3.69
N PRO A 352 21.46 -28.24 2.83
CA PRO A 352 21.56 -27.82 1.44
C PRO A 352 20.28 -28.13 0.64
N GLU A 353 19.36 -28.94 1.18
CA GLU A 353 18.05 -29.20 0.58
C GLU A 353 17.04 -28.07 0.81
N ASN A 354 17.39 -27.08 1.64
CA ASN A 354 16.64 -25.84 1.77
C ASN A 354 16.94 -24.94 0.56
N VAL A 355 16.19 -25.18 -0.51
CA VAL A 355 16.39 -24.54 -1.81
C VAL A 355 15.21 -23.67 -2.21
N SER A 356 15.48 -22.61 -2.97
CA SER A 356 14.46 -21.76 -3.58
C SER A 356 15.07 -21.01 -4.78
N THR A 357 14.27 -20.18 -5.43
CA THR A 357 14.69 -19.26 -6.50
C THR A 357 14.52 -17.82 -6.01
N ALA A 358 15.17 -16.86 -6.67
CA ALA A 358 14.92 -15.45 -6.33
C ALA A 358 13.47 -15.03 -6.65
N GLN A 359 12.84 -15.65 -7.65
CA GLN A 359 11.43 -15.42 -8.00
C GLN A 359 10.48 -15.92 -6.90
N ASP A 360 10.64 -17.16 -6.43
CA ASP A 360 9.86 -17.71 -5.32
C ASP A 360 10.04 -16.89 -4.03
N LEU A 361 11.28 -16.46 -3.75
CA LEU A 361 11.58 -15.58 -2.63
C LEU A 361 10.96 -14.18 -2.78
N PHE A 362 10.73 -13.71 -3.99
CA PHE A 362 9.99 -12.47 -4.22
C PHE A 362 8.50 -12.64 -3.92
N THR A 363 7.90 -13.77 -4.33
CA THR A 363 6.54 -14.13 -3.90
C THR A 363 6.43 -14.21 -2.38
N LEU A 364 7.43 -14.82 -1.70
CA LEU A 364 7.49 -14.81 -0.24
C LEU A 364 7.56 -13.39 0.35
N ALA A 365 8.38 -12.52 -0.26
CA ALA A 365 8.53 -11.13 0.15
C ALA A 365 7.21 -10.36 0.03
N GLN A 366 6.51 -10.48 -1.09
CA GLN A 366 5.18 -9.89 -1.28
C GLN A 366 4.19 -10.40 -0.24
N TYR A 367 4.24 -11.70 0.09
CA TYR A 367 3.28 -12.32 1.01
C TYR A 367 3.46 -11.77 2.42
N ILE A 368 4.72 -11.72 2.85
CA ILE A 368 5.09 -11.18 4.14
C ILE A 368 4.73 -9.70 4.24
N TYR A 369 5.05 -8.92 3.20
CA TYR A 369 4.79 -7.49 3.13
C TYR A 369 3.30 -7.17 3.25
N ARG A 370 2.45 -7.91 2.52
CA ARG A 370 1.01 -7.68 2.47
C ARG A 370 0.24 -8.20 3.69
N TYR A 371 0.58 -9.39 4.17
CA TYR A 371 -0.30 -10.12 5.10
C TYR A 371 0.36 -10.46 6.45
N LYS A 372 1.66 -10.21 6.63
CA LYS A 372 2.41 -10.64 7.81
C LYS A 372 3.42 -9.59 8.28
N SER A 373 2.98 -8.33 8.37
CA SER A 373 3.79 -7.17 8.77
C SER A 373 4.56 -7.38 10.07
N PHE A 374 4.01 -8.11 11.05
CA PHE A 374 4.72 -8.47 12.30
C PHE A 374 6.09 -9.14 12.06
N VAL A 375 6.22 -9.96 11.00
CA VAL A 375 7.51 -10.59 10.64
C VAL A 375 8.50 -9.50 10.22
N LEU A 376 8.09 -8.55 9.38
CA LEU A 376 8.94 -7.43 8.98
C LEU A 376 9.32 -6.53 10.16
N GLU A 377 8.34 -6.17 11.01
CA GLU A 377 8.56 -5.39 12.23
C GLU A 377 9.62 -6.05 13.13
N THR A 378 9.56 -7.38 13.29
CA THR A 378 10.56 -8.13 14.06
C THR A 378 11.92 -8.10 13.37
N THR A 379 11.98 -8.29 12.05
CA THR A 379 13.26 -8.31 11.31
C THR A 379 13.94 -6.94 11.16
N LYS A 380 13.24 -5.83 11.41
CA LYS A 380 13.83 -4.47 11.44
C LYS A 380 14.06 -3.93 12.86
N MET A 381 13.62 -4.65 13.89
CA MET A 381 13.84 -4.27 15.28
C MET A 381 15.32 -4.34 15.62
N ALA A 382 15.90 -3.29 16.24
CA ALA A 382 17.32 -3.26 16.58
C ALA A 382 17.66 -4.14 17.80
N VAL A 383 16.84 -4.06 18.85
CA VAL A 383 17.03 -4.80 20.10
C VAL A 383 15.69 -5.21 20.67
N LYS A 384 15.63 -6.42 21.23
CA LYS A 384 14.47 -6.91 21.97
C LYS A 384 14.93 -7.44 23.32
N LYS A 385 14.44 -6.82 24.39
CA LYS A 385 14.52 -7.38 25.74
C LYS A 385 13.21 -8.07 26.09
N VAL A 386 13.29 -9.30 26.58
CA VAL A 386 12.15 -10.06 27.11
C VAL A 386 12.50 -10.49 28.52
N GLU A 387 11.68 -10.08 29.49
CA GLU A 387 11.82 -10.54 30.88
C GLU A 387 11.40 -12.01 31.01
N ALA A 388 11.80 -12.68 32.08
CA ALA A 388 11.42 -14.07 32.32
C ALA A 388 9.88 -14.25 32.32
N GLU A 389 9.33 -14.95 31.32
CA GLU A 389 7.88 -15.11 31.13
C GLU A 389 7.32 -16.40 31.76
N VAL A 390 8.17 -17.41 31.96
CA VAL A 390 7.79 -18.76 32.44
C VAL A 390 8.63 -19.13 33.67
N PRO A 391 8.11 -19.88 34.66
CA PRO A 391 8.91 -20.36 35.78
C PRO A 391 10.18 -21.10 35.33
N GLY A 392 11.35 -20.65 35.77
CA GLY A 392 12.65 -21.19 35.36
C GLY A 392 13.24 -20.63 34.07
N SER A 393 12.54 -19.71 33.39
CA SER A 393 13.11 -18.91 32.29
C SER A 393 13.94 -17.74 32.83
N ARG A 394 14.79 -17.16 31.98
CA ARG A 394 15.60 -15.97 32.31
C ARG A 394 15.26 -14.81 31.39
N THR A 395 15.63 -13.61 31.81
CA THR A 395 15.61 -12.43 30.95
C THR A 395 16.57 -12.63 29.78
N HIS A 396 16.09 -12.36 28.56
CA HIS A 396 16.87 -12.37 27.33
C HIS A 396 16.96 -10.97 26.73
N THR A 397 18.04 -10.72 26.01
CA THR A 397 18.20 -9.54 25.17
C THR A 397 18.84 -9.96 23.87
N TRP A 398 18.10 -9.79 22.78
CA TRP A 398 18.57 -10.14 21.43
C TRP A 398 18.85 -8.88 20.63
N TYR A 399 19.93 -8.92 19.85
CA TYR A 399 20.36 -7.82 18.99
C TYR A 399 20.29 -8.26 17.54
N ASN A 400 19.72 -7.40 16.70
CA ASN A 400 19.57 -7.74 15.30
C ASN A 400 20.90 -7.65 14.56
N ASN A 401 21.30 -8.74 13.91
CA ASN A 401 22.56 -8.84 13.18
C ASN A 401 22.46 -8.38 11.72
N ASN A 402 21.29 -7.91 11.28
CA ASN A 402 21.11 -7.42 9.92
C ASN A 402 21.90 -6.12 9.70
N TYR A 403 22.72 -6.11 8.66
CA TYR A 403 23.58 -4.99 8.28
C TYR A 403 22.85 -3.64 8.21
N PHE A 404 21.66 -3.59 7.62
CA PHE A 404 20.90 -2.36 7.44
C PHE A 404 20.29 -1.84 8.76
N VAL A 405 19.98 -2.74 9.70
CA VAL A 405 19.50 -2.37 11.04
C VAL A 405 20.64 -1.80 11.87
N VAL A 406 21.80 -2.47 11.87
CA VAL A 406 22.99 -2.03 12.62
C VAL A 406 23.48 -0.65 12.17
N ARG A 407 23.37 -0.34 10.87
CA ARG A 407 23.70 0.99 10.33
C ARG A 407 22.58 2.03 10.48
N GLY A 408 21.39 1.63 10.93
CA GLY A 408 20.24 2.53 11.07
C GLY A 408 19.72 3.06 9.74
N ASP A 409 19.71 2.26 8.66
CA ASP A 409 19.24 2.71 7.35
C ASP A 409 17.72 2.99 7.39
N PRO A 410 17.28 4.27 7.23
CA PRO A 410 15.85 4.63 7.31
C PRO A 410 15.02 4.14 6.12
N LYS A 411 15.64 3.64 5.05
CA LYS A 411 14.94 3.06 3.90
C LYS A 411 14.59 1.59 4.11
N TYR A 412 15.24 0.90 5.06
CA TYR A 412 15.09 -0.54 5.25
C TYR A 412 13.76 -0.87 5.95
N LEU A 413 12.99 -1.78 5.36
CA LEU A 413 11.66 -2.17 5.83
C LEU A 413 11.63 -3.53 6.55
N GLY A 414 12.72 -4.31 6.49
CA GLY A 414 12.79 -5.66 7.02
C GLY A 414 13.32 -6.67 6.00
N GLY A 415 13.61 -7.90 6.44
CA GLY A 415 14.33 -8.88 5.64
C GLY A 415 15.15 -9.88 6.44
N LYS A 416 15.84 -10.79 5.73
CA LYS A 416 16.68 -11.82 6.33
C LYS A 416 17.94 -12.10 5.51
N ASN A 417 19.04 -12.27 6.22
CA ASN A 417 20.36 -12.71 5.73
C ASN A 417 20.59 -14.20 6.06
N GLY A 418 21.41 -14.89 5.28
CA GLY A 418 21.79 -16.29 5.53
C GLY A 418 23.13 -16.70 4.94
N TYR A 419 23.87 -17.59 5.59
CA TYR A 419 25.13 -18.12 5.08
C TYR A 419 25.24 -19.60 5.45
N THR A 420 25.60 -20.42 4.46
CA THR A 420 26.22 -21.74 4.64
C THR A 420 27.29 -21.90 3.57
N ASP A 421 28.17 -22.88 3.71
CA ASP A 421 29.21 -23.12 2.71
C ASP A 421 28.61 -23.50 1.35
N GLU A 422 27.46 -24.21 1.34
CA GLU A 422 26.75 -24.61 0.13
C GLU A 422 25.92 -23.48 -0.50
N ALA A 423 25.34 -22.60 0.32
CA ALA A 423 24.48 -21.51 -0.15
C ALA A 423 25.27 -20.24 -0.56
N GLY A 424 26.51 -20.09 -0.07
CA GLY A 424 27.20 -18.81 -0.05
C GLY A 424 26.44 -17.77 0.79
N ARG A 425 26.70 -16.47 0.58
CA ARG A 425 25.95 -15.41 1.27
C ARG A 425 24.63 -15.13 0.55
N THR A 426 23.53 -15.20 1.28
CA THR A 426 22.17 -14.92 0.81
C THR A 426 21.54 -13.75 1.57
N LEU A 427 20.61 -13.06 0.91
CA LEU A 427 19.85 -11.93 1.45
C LEU A 427 18.49 -11.78 0.75
N LEU A 428 17.46 -11.49 1.52
CA LEU A 428 16.16 -10.95 1.09
C LEU A 428 15.87 -9.73 1.94
N SER A 429 15.82 -8.53 1.35
CA SER A 429 15.59 -7.27 2.06
C SER A 429 14.61 -6.39 1.32
N LEU A 430 13.76 -5.67 2.06
CA LEU A 430 12.77 -4.75 1.51
C LEU A 430 13.17 -3.29 1.80
N PHE A 431 12.91 -2.39 0.86
CA PHE A 431 13.28 -0.98 0.95
C PHE A 431 12.17 -0.04 0.49
N SER A 432 11.99 1.10 1.17
CA SER A 432 11.16 2.21 0.72
C SER A 432 12.04 3.24 0.00
N LEU A 433 11.97 3.27 -1.33
CA LEU A 433 12.87 4.05 -2.17
C LEU A 433 12.15 5.21 -2.86
N PRO A 434 12.76 6.42 -2.96
CA PRO A 434 12.16 7.58 -3.62
C PRO A 434 12.30 7.45 -5.15
N LEU A 435 11.59 6.48 -5.74
CA LEU A 435 11.60 6.24 -7.18
C LEU A 435 10.51 7.03 -7.92
N SER A 436 9.50 7.53 -7.21
CA SER A 436 8.46 8.43 -7.75
C SER A 436 8.61 9.84 -7.14
N GLU A 437 7.93 10.82 -7.76
CA GLU A 437 7.90 12.20 -7.26
C GLU A 437 6.99 12.37 -6.03
N PHE A 438 5.91 11.59 -5.93
CA PHE A 438 4.88 11.78 -4.89
C PHE A 438 4.95 10.78 -3.75
N GLU A 439 5.48 9.60 -4.04
CA GLU A 439 5.51 8.48 -3.11
C GLU A 439 6.81 7.70 -3.21
N LYS A 440 7.13 7.01 -2.11
CA LYS A 440 8.20 6.03 -2.12
C LYS A 440 7.63 4.72 -2.64
N LYS A 441 8.43 4.01 -3.43
CA LYS A 441 8.12 2.67 -3.93
C LYS A 441 8.74 1.61 -3.02
N HIS A 442 8.04 0.50 -2.84
CA HIS A 442 8.47 -0.59 -1.97
C HIS A 442 9.17 -1.66 -2.80
N ILE A 443 10.49 -1.76 -2.65
CA ILE A 443 11.34 -2.57 -3.51
C ILE A 443 11.93 -3.73 -2.72
N ALA A 444 11.77 -4.95 -3.24
CA ALA A 444 12.47 -6.13 -2.77
C ALA A 444 13.84 -6.23 -3.44
N VAL A 445 14.87 -6.59 -2.67
CA VAL A 445 16.22 -6.91 -3.14
C VAL A 445 16.59 -8.30 -2.61
N ILE A 446 16.78 -9.24 -3.53
CA ILE A 446 17.11 -10.63 -3.25
C ILE A 446 18.46 -10.93 -3.90
N VAL A 447 19.36 -11.55 -3.13
CA VAL A 447 20.73 -11.87 -3.53
C VAL A 447 21.05 -13.29 -3.04
N LEU A 448 21.51 -14.15 -3.96
CA LEU A 448 21.82 -15.56 -3.69
C LEU A 448 23.24 -15.90 -4.19
N ALA A 449 23.93 -16.77 -3.45
CA ALA A 449 25.31 -17.19 -3.74
C ALA A 449 26.26 -16.00 -3.99
N SER A 450 26.25 -15.03 -3.08
CA SER A 450 27.12 -13.85 -3.12
C SER A 450 28.42 -14.05 -2.35
N GLU A 451 29.50 -13.45 -2.86
CA GLU A 451 30.76 -13.32 -2.12
C GLU A 451 30.63 -12.26 -1.01
N ASN A 452 29.87 -11.19 -1.27
CA ASN A 452 29.61 -10.06 -0.36
C ASN A 452 28.20 -9.48 -0.58
N ARG A 453 27.21 -10.04 0.11
CA ARG A 453 25.80 -9.67 -0.04
C ARG A 453 25.51 -8.22 0.34
N GLU A 454 26.22 -7.69 1.34
CA GLU A 454 25.99 -6.34 1.85
C GLU A 454 26.37 -5.33 0.78
N LYS A 455 27.57 -5.47 0.21
CA LYS A 455 28.04 -4.63 -0.89
C LYS A 455 27.17 -4.76 -2.13
N ASP A 456 26.79 -5.99 -2.50
CA ASP A 456 25.92 -6.25 -3.64
C ASP A 456 24.55 -5.55 -3.48
N ALA A 457 23.89 -5.72 -2.32
CA ALA A 457 22.61 -5.11 -2.03
C ALA A 457 22.69 -3.57 -2.04
N GLU A 458 23.71 -2.98 -1.40
CA GLU A 458 23.91 -1.54 -1.44
C GLU A 458 24.16 -1.00 -2.86
N GLN A 459 24.92 -1.74 -3.68
CA GLN A 459 25.18 -1.34 -5.06
C GLN A 459 23.91 -1.39 -5.90
N LEU A 460 23.07 -2.41 -5.72
CA LEU A 460 21.76 -2.52 -6.36
C LEU A 460 20.85 -1.35 -5.93
N VAL A 461 20.68 -1.11 -4.62
CA VAL A 461 19.85 -0.02 -4.09
C VAL A 461 20.34 1.35 -4.57
N ARG A 462 21.65 1.60 -4.52
CA ARG A 462 22.26 2.86 -5.01
C ARG A 462 22.02 3.04 -6.50
N TYR A 463 22.22 1.98 -7.29
CA TYR A 463 22.02 2.03 -8.74
C TYR A 463 20.57 2.32 -9.10
N ILE A 464 19.62 1.61 -8.50
CA ILE A 464 18.19 1.83 -8.73
C ILE A 464 17.77 3.24 -8.32
N THR A 465 18.12 3.67 -7.11
CA THR A 465 17.76 5.01 -6.62
C THR A 465 18.28 6.12 -7.54
N LYS A 466 19.50 5.96 -8.08
CA LYS A 466 20.13 6.96 -8.94
C LYS A 466 19.59 6.94 -10.37
N ASN A 467 19.34 5.76 -10.93
CA ASN A 467 19.15 5.60 -12.37
C ASN A 467 17.72 5.22 -12.76
N VAL A 468 16.85 4.87 -11.81
CA VAL A 468 15.48 4.42 -12.07
C VAL A 468 14.47 5.43 -11.56
N TYR A 469 13.40 5.64 -12.31
CA TYR A 469 12.28 6.50 -11.95
C TYR A 469 10.96 5.84 -12.34
N TYR A 470 9.95 5.96 -11.48
CA TYR A 470 8.58 5.54 -11.73
C TYR A 470 7.71 6.78 -11.95
N GLY A 471 7.04 6.84 -13.11
CA GLY A 471 6.16 7.94 -13.48
C GLY A 471 5.73 7.84 -14.94
N VAL A 472 5.53 8.96 -15.61
CA VAL A 472 5.21 9.00 -17.06
C VAL A 472 6.39 9.44 -17.91
N SER A 473 6.40 9.06 -19.19
CA SER A 473 7.54 9.28 -20.10
C SER A 473 7.88 10.76 -20.30
N SER A 474 6.89 11.65 -20.21
CA SER A 474 7.07 13.10 -20.28
C SER A 474 7.92 13.68 -19.13
N ASP A 475 8.01 12.99 -17.99
CA ASP A 475 8.78 13.45 -16.84
C ASP A 475 10.28 13.11 -16.94
N ILE A 476 10.68 12.18 -17.83
CA ILE A 476 12.05 11.63 -17.90
C ILE A 476 13.08 12.74 -18.13
N GLY A 477 12.84 13.67 -19.05
CA GLY A 477 13.78 14.76 -19.37
C GLY A 477 14.03 15.69 -18.18
N ARG A 478 12.98 16.07 -17.46
CA ARG A 478 13.07 16.92 -16.25
C ARG A 478 13.71 16.17 -15.09
N VAL A 479 13.31 14.92 -14.86
CA VAL A 479 13.82 14.09 -13.75
C VAL A 479 15.29 13.73 -13.97
N ALA A 480 15.70 13.41 -15.19
CA ALA A 480 17.10 13.17 -15.52
C ALA A 480 17.96 14.40 -15.19
N VAL A 481 17.52 15.60 -15.58
CA VAL A 481 18.21 16.85 -15.23
C VAL A 481 18.27 17.05 -13.72
N LYS A 482 17.16 16.86 -12.99
CA LYS A 482 17.09 16.99 -11.52
C LYS A 482 17.99 15.99 -10.79
N LYS A 483 18.02 14.71 -11.22
CA LYS A 483 18.89 13.67 -10.64
C LYS A 483 20.37 13.87 -10.99
N LEU A 484 20.69 14.52 -12.12
CA LEU A 484 22.07 14.89 -12.50
C LEU A 484 22.56 16.16 -11.80
N SER A 485 21.66 17.08 -11.45
CA SER A 485 21.99 18.35 -10.79
C SER A 485 21.89 18.32 -9.26
N ALA A 486 21.31 17.27 -8.67
CA ALA A 486 21.23 17.12 -7.22
C ALA A 486 22.63 16.90 -6.63
N PRO A 487 23.10 17.76 -5.71
CA PRO A 487 24.31 17.45 -4.94
C PRO A 487 24.08 16.15 -4.17
N LEU A 488 25.08 15.27 -4.18
CA LEU A 488 25.10 14.04 -3.40
C LEU A 488 24.61 14.34 -1.98
N LEU A 489 23.54 13.64 -1.56
CA LEU A 489 22.99 13.73 -0.22
C LEU A 489 24.13 13.69 0.81
N ALA A 490 24.18 14.75 1.62
CA ALA A 490 25.13 14.93 2.69
C ALA A 490 24.82 13.97 3.84
N GLU A 491 25.29 12.73 3.75
CA GLU A 491 25.42 11.83 4.90
C GLU A 491 26.65 10.94 4.71
N GLU A 492 27.80 11.47 5.12
CA GLU A 492 28.92 10.72 5.70
C GLU A 492 29.89 11.75 6.29
N LYS A 493 29.59 12.19 7.52
CA LYS A 493 30.59 12.80 8.39
C LYS A 493 30.76 11.92 9.61
N GLY A 494 31.71 11.00 9.49
CA GLY A 494 32.30 10.22 10.57
C GLY A 494 33.76 9.93 10.22
N GLU A 495 34.64 10.74 10.78
CA GLU A 495 36.09 10.54 11.01
C GLU A 495 37.13 10.81 9.89
N ASN A 496 37.89 11.87 10.15
CA ASN A 496 39.30 12.18 9.82
C ASN A 496 40.15 11.10 9.09
N SER A 497 40.75 11.47 7.95
CA SER A 497 42.09 12.08 7.93
C SER A 497 42.57 12.40 6.51
N LEU A 498 43.16 13.59 6.36
CA LEU A 498 44.31 14.02 5.53
C LEU A 498 44.61 13.32 4.18
N PHE A 499 44.95 14.18 3.19
CA PHE A 499 45.47 13.98 1.82
C PHE A 499 44.41 13.97 0.69
N THR A 500 44.46 14.78 -0.37
CA THR A 500 45.26 15.99 -0.69
C THR A 500 44.60 16.70 -1.88
N GLN A 501 44.75 18.01 -1.90
CA GLN A 501 44.72 18.93 -3.04
C GLN A 501 45.03 18.27 -4.40
N ALA A 502 44.00 18.08 -5.24
CA ALA A 502 44.14 17.92 -6.69
C ALA A 502 42.88 18.35 -7.50
N GLY A 503 41.73 18.60 -6.85
CA GLY A 503 40.48 18.96 -7.52
C GLY A 503 40.26 20.45 -7.79
N GLU A 504 40.97 21.35 -7.11
CA GLU A 504 40.67 22.80 -7.14
C GLU A 504 41.33 23.57 -8.30
N ARG A 505 42.18 22.92 -9.11
CA ARG A 505 42.84 23.59 -10.26
C ARG A 505 42.11 23.44 -11.60
N LEU A 506 41.07 22.61 -11.69
CA LEU A 506 40.32 22.43 -12.95
C LEU A 506 39.12 23.41 -13.08
N ALA A 507 38.58 23.90 -11.96
CA ALA A 507 37.46 24.84 -11.95
C ALA A 507 37.84 26.30 -12.27
N ALA A 508 39.14 26.63 -12.26
CA ALA A 508 39.64 28.00 -12.46
C ALA A 508 39.99 28.36 -13.92
N SER A 509 39.79 27.47 -14.90
CA SER A 509 40.25 27.69 -16.29
C SER A 509 39.17 27.88 -17.35
N LEU A 510 37.88 27.89 -17.00
CA LEU A 510 36.81 28.14 -17.97
C LEU A 510 35.99 29.40 -17.59
N GLY A 511 36.66 30.54 -17.81
CA GLY A 511 36.12 31.81 -18.31
C GLY A 511 34.71 32.23 -17.91
N ALA A 512 34.66 33.17 -16.97
CA ALA A 512 33.52 34.02 -16.68
C ALA A 512 33.09 34.87 -17.91
N ALA A 513 31.82 34.79 -18.28
CA ALA A 513 31.10 35.92 -18.87
C ALA A 513 30.23 36.55 -17.76
N LYS A 514 30.64 37.73 -17.29
CA LYS A 514 29.87 38.57 -16.35
C LYS A 514 28.46 38.82 -16.91
N ARG A 515 27.43 38.37 -16.21
CA ARG A 515 26.09 38.97 -16.26
C ARG A 515 25.87 39.82 -15.01
N PRO A 516 25.13 40.93 -15.11
CA PRO A 516 25.06 41.94 -14.05
C PRO A 516 24.25 41.43 -12.86
N MET A 517 24.67 41.81 -11.66
CA MET A 517 23.88 41.69 -10.44
C MET A 517 22.69 42.64 -10.50
N GLY A 518 21.51 42.08 -10.71
CA GLY A 518 20.20 42.64 -10.39
C GLY A 518 19.38 41.55 -9.72
N SER A 519 18.77 41.87 -8.60
CA SER A 519 17.92 41.01 -7.77
C SER A 519 16.60 40.67 -8.46
N ASP A 520 16.32 39.39 -8.68
CA ASP A 520 14.97 38.87 -8.89
C ASP A 520 14.74 37.73 -7.86
N GLU A 521 14.15 38.08 -6.71
CA GLU A 521 13.34 37.08 -5.99
C GLU A 521 12.24 36.66 -6.96
N LYS A 522 12.13 35.38 -7.30
CA LYS A 522 11.05 34.90 -8.17
C LYS A 522 9.71 35.27 -7.55
N ASP A 523 8.81 35.84 -8.36
CA ASP A 523 7.41 36.17 -8.03
C ASP A 523 6.57 34.89 -7.78
N GLU A 524 6.90 34.13 -6.75
CA GLU A 524 6.23 32.88 -6.38
C GLU A 524 5.20 33.13 -5.26
N VAL A 525 3.96 32.69 -5.49
CA VAL A 525 2.85 32.69 -4.53
C VAL A 525 2.76 31.33 -3.86
N LYS A 526 2.72 31.31 -2.53
CA LYS A 526 2.57 30.11 -1.70
C LYS A 526 1.10 29.87 -1.39
N LEU A 527 0.55 28.78 -1.90
CA LEU A 527 -0.81 28.31 -1.64
C LEU A 527 -0.77 27.21 -0.58
N LEU A 528 -1.75 27.19 0.32
CA LEU A 528 -2.00 26.07 1.22
C LEU A 528 -3.42 25.56 1.05
N PHE A 529 -3.56 24.25 0.84
CA PHE A 529 -4.84 23.56 0.76
C PHE A 529 -4.99 22.64 1.97
N VAL A 530 -6.15 22.69 2.61
CA VAL A 530 -6.54 21.74 3.67
C VAL A 530 -7.86 21.07 3.32
N GLY A 531 -8.14 19.97 4.01
CA GLY A 531 -9.32 19.15 3.79
C GLY A 531 -10.63 19.70 4.36
N ASP A 532 -11.50 18.78 4.75
CA ASP A 532 -12.88 19.05 5.16
C ASP A 532 -12.98 19.73 6.54
N ILE A 533 -13.81 20.77 6.63
CA ILE A 533 -14.05 21.58 7.83
C ILE A 533 -15.53 21.50 8.20
N MET A 534 -15.86 20.65 9.17
CA MET A 534 -17.19 20.51 9.78
C MET A 534 -17.10 20.86 11.27
N ALA A 535 -17.45 22.11 11.60
CA ALA A 535 -17.37 22.66 12.96
C ALA A 535 -18.71 22.61 13.71
N ASP A 536 -19.49 21.54 13.52
CA ASP A 536 -20.75 21.31 14.21
C ASP A 536 -20.70 20.01 15.04
N ARG A 537 -21.85 19.54 15.55
CA ARG A 537 -22.02 18.22 16.16
C ARG A 537 -21.05 18.00 17.34
N GLY A 538 -20.20 16.98 17.31
CA GLY A 538 -19.20 16.71 18.33
C GLY A 538 -18.16 17.83 18.47
N VAL A 539 -17.79 18.49 17.37
CA VAL A 539 -16.85 19.63 17.37
C VAL A 539 -17.46 20.82 18.09
N LYS A 540 -18.71 21.18 17.77
CA LYS A 540 -19.45 22.22 18.51
C LYS A 540 -19.58 21.88 19.99
N GLY A 541 -19.91 20.62 20.30
CA GLY A 541 -19.96 20.14 21.68
C GLY A 541 -18.63 20.29 22.42
N MET A 542 -17.50 20.07 21.74
CA MET A 542 -16.17 20.31 22.29
C MET A 542 -15.92 21.80 22.56
N VAL A 543 -16.24 22.67 21.59
CA VAL A 543 -16.06 24.13 21.72
C VAL A 543 -16.90 24.70 22.87
N GLU A 544 -18.15 24.26 22.99
CA GLU A 544 -19.05 24.71 24.06
C GLU A 544 -18.60 24.25 25.45
N LYS A 545 -18.07 23.02 25.56
CA LYS A 545 -17.69 22.43 26.85
C LYS A 545 -16.27 22.80 27.29
N GLN A 546 -15.32 22.87 26.37
CA GLN A 546 -13.89 22.97 26.70
C GLN A 546 -13.22 24.26 26.25
N PHE A 547 -13.77 24.95 25.25
CA PHE A 547 -13.15 26.15 24.67
C PHE A 547 -13.90 27.45 24.98
N ALA A 548 -14.75 27.46 26.00
CA ALA A 548 -15.52 28.63 26.42
C ALA A 548 -16.27 29.30 25.23
N LYS A 549 -16.81 28.47 24.31
CA LYS A 549 -17.48 28.88 23.08
C LYS A 549 -16.61 29.63 22.05
N LYS A 550 -15.28 29.56 22.18
CA LYS A 550 -14.32 30.18 21.26
C LYS A 550 -13.87 29.18 20.19
N TYR A 551 -14.38 29.35 18.97
CA TYR A 551 -14.03 28.49 17.83
C TYR A 551 -12.56 28.63 17.38
N ASP A 552 -11.89 29.74 17.73
CA ASP A 552 -10.45 29.94 17.52
C ASP A 552 -9.59 28.81 18.07
N ALA A 553 -10.03 28.20 19.18
CA ALA A 553 -9.29 27.13 19.82
C ALA A 553 -9.12 25.91 18.90
N LEU A 554 -10.01 25.70 17.91
CA LEU A 554 -9.86 24.60 16.95
C LEU A 554 -8.56 24.71 16.12
N PHE A 555 -8.01 25.91 15.96
CA PHE A 555 -6.82 26.18 15.14
C PHE A 555 -5.55 26.40 15.97
N ALA A 556 -5.58 26.15 17.29
CA ALA A 556 -4.46 26.44 18.19
C ALA A 556 -3.13 25.73 17.83
N HIS A 557 -3.20 24.63 17.06
CA HIS A 557 -2.06 23.84 16.62
C HIS A 557 -1.79 23.92 15.10
N ALA A 558 -2.45 24.84 14.40
CA ALA A 558 -2.24 25.13 12.99
C ALA A 558 -1.94 26.63 12.81
N THR A 559 -0.91 27.12 13.51
CA THR A 559 -0.60 28.56 13.54
C THR A 559 0.06 29.09 12.28
N SER A 560 0.59 28.20 11.42
CA SER A 560 1.28 28.56 10.17
C SER A 560 0.34 28.83 8.99
N LEU A 561 -0.97 28.60 9.15
CA LEU A 561 -1.94 28.83 8.06
C LEU A 561 -1.88 30.25 7.49
N ALA A 562 -1.59 31.24 8.33
CA ALA A 562 -1.46 32.65 7.93
C ALA A 562 -0.10 33.01 7.30
N ASP A 563 0.88 32.09 7.29
CA ASP A 563 2.20 32.30 6.69
C ASP A 563 2.19 32.09 5.16
N TYR A 564 1.11 31.53 4.62
CA TYR A 564 0.91 31.31 3.20
C TYR A 564 0.21 32.52 2.57
N ASP A 565 0.46 32.76 1.28
CA ASP A 565 -0.10 33.90 0.56
C ASP A 565 -1.61 33.74 0.31
N ILE A 566 -2.07 32.48 0.15
CA ILE A 566 -3.47 32.09 0.02
C ILE A 566 -3.71 30.75 0.72
N THR A 567 -4.65 30.71 1.68
CA THR A 567 -5.09 29.46 2.33
C THR A 567 -6.53 29.09 1.96
N PHE A 568 -6.72 27.83 1.57
CA PHE A 568 -7.97 27.25 1.06
C PHE A 568 -8.42 26.03 1.87
N GLY A 569 -9.74 25.87 2.08
CA GLY A 569 -10.34 24.63 2.62
C GLY A 569 -11.75 24.35 2.09
N ASN A 570 -12.28 23.15 2.35
CA ASN A 570 -13.68 22.82 2.06
C ASN A 570 -14.57 23.06 3.29
N LEU A 571 -15.57 23.94 3.16
CA LEU A 571 -16.51 24.25 4.23
C LEU A 571 -17.70 23.30 4.16
N GLU A 572 -17.71 22.27 5.00
CA GLU A 572 -18.66 21.17 4.89
C GLU A 572 -19.92 21.42 5.74
N GLY A 573 -20.80 22.27 5.20
CA GLY A 573 -22.08 22.63 5.77
C GLY A 573 -22.30 24.15 5.90
N PRO A 574 -23.52 24.59 6.23
CA PRO A 574 -23.86 26.00 6.34
C PRO A 574 -23.38 26.61 7.67
N ILE A 575 -22.94 27.88 7.61
CA ILE A 575 -22.75 28.78 8.75
C ILE A 575 -23.98 29.69 8.84
N SER A 576 -24.91 29.38 9.74
CA SER A 576 -26.16 30.13 9.86
C SER A 576 -26.87 29.84 11.18
N ASP A 577 -27.74 30.73 11.63
CA ASP A 577 -28.75 30.48 12.66
C ASP A 577 -30.18 30.39 12.08
N LYS A 578 -30.33 30.54 10.76
CA LYS A 578 -31.58 30.50 10.00
C LYS A 578 -31.84 29.14 9.36
N GLY A 579 -32.88 29.07 8.54
CA GLY A 579 -33.22 27.91 7.74
C GLY A 579 -33.99 26.82 8.49
N LYS A 580 -34.35 25.76 7.76
CA LYS A 580 -35.06 24.59 8.28
C LYS A 580 -34.24 23.36 7.97
N ASN A 581 -34.01 22.52 8.98
CA ASN A 581 -33.30 21.26 8.82
C ASN A 581 -33.97 20.41 7.73
N ALA A 582 -33.19 20.02 6.72
CA ALA A 582 -33.63 19.26 5.55
C ALA A 582 -33.92 17.77 5.85
N GLY A 583 -33.69 17.29 7.08
CA GLY A 583 -34.32 16.09 7.63
C GLY A 583 -33.40 14.90 7.93
N SER A 584 -32.07 15.08 7.97
CA SER A 584 -31.13 14.01 8.32
C SER A 584 -30.57 14.17 9.73
N ILE A 585 -30.19 13.05 10.38
CA ILE A 585 -29.40 13.07 11.61
C ILE A 585 -27.97 13.59 11.38
N TYR A 586 -27.55 13.70 10.12
CA TYR A 586 -26.27 14.26 9.68
C TYR A 586 -26.39 15.68 9.13
N SER A 587 -27.49 16.40 9.42
CA SER A 587 -27.66 17.78 8.95
C SER A 587 -26.86 18.78 9.80
N PHE A 588 -25.80 19.34 9.24
CA PHE A 588 -24.90 20.27 9.92
C PHE A 588 -25.40 21.71 9.86
N ARG A 589 -25.22 22.46 10.95
CA ARG A 589 -25.36 23.93 10.99
C ARG A 589 -24.36 24.53 11.96
N MET A 590 -23.29 25.05 11.38
CA MET A 590 -22.20 25.68 12.08
C MET A 590 -22.60 27.04 12.66
N SER A 591 -22.02 27.36 13.82
CA SER A 591 -22.21 28.65 14.50
C SER A 591 -21.68 29.81 13.66
N LEU A 592 -22.33 30.97 13.76
CA LEU A 592 -21.85 32.23 13.18
C LEU A 592 -20.42 32.62 13.62
N ALA A 593 -19.96 32.07 14.75
CA ALA A 593 -18.59 32.27 15.24
C ALA A 593 -17.51 31.53 14.43
N VAL A 594 -17.88 30.65 13.48
CA VAL A 594 -16.93 29.89 12.65
C VAL A 594 -16.25 30.77 11.61
N ALA A 595 -16.99 31.60 10.87
CA ALA A 595 -16.42 32.50 9.86
C ALA A 595 -15.33 33.45 10.44
N PRO A 596 -15.54 34.16 11.56
CA PRO A 596 -14.48 34.97 12.17
C PRO A 596 -13.29 34.14 12.66
N ALA A 597 -13.50 32.90 13.13
CA ALA A 597 -12.42 32.02 13.55
C ALA A 597 -11.57 31.56 12.34
N LEU A 598 -12.19 31.18 11.23
CA LEU A 598 -11.51 30.87 9.97
C LEU A 598 -10.66 32.06 9.49
N LYS A 599 -11.22 33.27 9.53
CA LYS A 599 -10.48 34.46 9.09
C LYS A 599 -9.24 34.71 9.95
N ARG A 600 -9.37 34.60 11.27
CA ARG A 600 -8.24 34.78 12.21
C ARG A 600 -7.20 33.66 12.11
N ALA A 601 -7.63 32.45 11.77
CA ALA A 601 -6.73 31.33 11.50
C ALA A 601 -5.90 31.55 10.22
N GLY A 602 -6.39 32.35 9.26
CA GLY A 602 -5.65 32.70 8.05
C GLY A 602 -6.30 32.21 6.75
N PHE A 603 -7.55 31.76 6.77
CA PHE A 603 -8.24 31.37 5.54
C PHE A 603 -8.59 32.58 4.67
N ASP A 604 -8.28 32.48 3.38
CA ASP A 604 -8.61 33.49 2.37
C ASP A 604 -9.83 33.08 1.54
N ILE A 605 -9.99 31.77 1.32
CA ILE A 605 -11.03 31.23 0.46
C ILE A 605 -11.49 29.85 0.93
N VAL A 606 -12.76 29.51 0.69
CA VAL A 606 -13.30 28.16 0.91
C VAL A 606 -14.11 27.66 -0.29
N SER A 607 -14.15 26.34 -0.50
CA SER A 607 -15.22 25.73 -1.30
C SER A 607 -16.49 25.63 -0.47
N VAL A 608 -17.63 25.94 -1.09
CA VAL A 608 -18.97 25.68 -0.53
C VAL A 608 -19.75 24.64 -1.35
N ALA A 609 -19.10 24.02 -2.36
CA ALA A 609 -19.70 22.98 -3.19
C ALA A 609 -19.51 21.61 -2.54
N ASN A 610 -20.48 21.16 -1.74
CA ASN A 610 -20.48 19.84 -1.13
C ASN A 610 -21.90 19.34 -0.82
N ASN A 611 -21.98 18.07 -0.46
CA ASN A 611 -23.21 17.35 -0.10
C ASN A 611 -23.97 17.97 1.09
N HIS A 612 -23.27 18.66 1.99
CA HIS A 612 -23.82 19.24 3.23
C HIS A 612 -24.21 20.72 3.12
N ALA A 613 -23.90 21.39 2.00
CA ALA A 613 -24.16 22.82 1.81
C ALA A 613 -25.64 23.22 2.02
N GLY A 614 -26.56 22.29 1.78
CA GLY A 614 -28.00 22.49 1.86
C GLY A 614 -28.68 22.00 3.13
N ASP A 615 -27.94 21.55 4.15
CA ASP A 615 -28.53 20.84 5.28
C ASP A 615 -29.62 21.60 6.05
N TRP A 616 -29.62 22.94 5.97
CA TRP A 616 -30.64 23.81 6.56
C TRP A 616 -31.40 24.65 5.53
N GLY A 617 -31.40 24.19 4.27
CA GLY A 617 -32.11 24.83 3.16
C GLY A 617 -31.35 26.00 2.54
N GLN A 618 -31.91 26.51 1.44
CA GLN A 618 -31.33 27.58 0.64
C GLN A 618 -31.15 28.90 1.41
N GLU A 619 -32.01 29.17 2.40
CA GLU A 619 -31.86 30.34 3.28
C GLU A 619 -30.55 30.29 4.07
N ALA A 620 -30.26 29.15 4.73
CA ALA A 620 -29.01 28.97 5.49
C ALA A 620 -27.77 28.97 4.57
N PHE A 621 -27.89 28.41 3.37
CA PHE A 621 -26.82 28.47 2.37
C PHE A 621 -26.51 29.92 1.96
N THR A 622 -27.54 30.71 1.64
CA THR A 622 -27.39 32.12 1.26
C THR A 622 -26.82 32.96 2.41
N ASP A 623 -27.24 32.67 3.64
CA ASP A 623 -26.73 33.30 4.86
C ASP A 623 -25.24 32.98 5.08
N THR A 624 -24.82 31.75 4.75
CA THR A 624 -23.41 31.33 4.77
C THR A 624 -22.57 32.17 3.83
N LEU A 625 -23.00 32.38 2.59
CA LEU A 625 -22.30 33.23 1.61
C LEU A 625 -22.14 34.67 2.12
N SER A 626 -23.20 35.21 2.74
CA SER A 626 -23.20 36.54 3.33
C SER A 626 -22.17 36.66 4.46
N HIS A 627 -22.13 35.68 5.37
CA HIS A 627 -21.20 35.71 6.50
C HIS A 627 -19.75 35.50 6.08
N LEU A 628 -19.47 34.65 5.08
CA LEU A 628 -18.12 34.54 4.52
C LEU A 628 -17.67 35.90 3.94
N GLY A 629 -18.55 36.57 3.20
CA GLY A 629 -18.30 37.91 2.65
C GLY A 629 -18.05 38.98 3.73
N GLU A 630 -18.84 38.98 4.81
CA GLU A 630 -18.71 39.91 5.94
C GLU A 630 -17.30 39.87 6.58
N TYR A 631 -16.69 38.69 6.67
CA TYR A 631 -15.36 38.49 7.24
C TYR A 631 -14.24 38.49 6.20
N GLY A 632 -14.54 38.82 4.94
CA GLY A 632 -13.55 38.88 3.88
C GLY A 632 -12.92 37.53 3.54
N ILE A 633 -13.69 36.45 3.69
CA ILE A 633 -13.38 35.11 3.19
C ILE A 633 -14.08 34.96 1.84
N ARG A 634 -13.31 34.72 0.79
CA ARG A 634 -13.86 34.43 -0.55
C ARG A 634 -14.45 33.02 -0.57
N TYR A 635 -15.32 32.74 -1.52
CA TYR A 635 -15.83 31.38 -1.73
C TYR A 635 -15.83 31.00 -3.20
N THR A 636 -15.97 29.71 -3.48
CA THR A 636 -16.13 29.16 -4.83
C THR A 636 -17.07 27.96 -4.83
N GLY A 637 -17.61 27.63 -6.01
CA GLY A 637 -18.48 26.48 -6.23
C GLY A 637 -19.91 26.65 -5.72
N GLY A 638 -20.30 27.87 -5.37
CA GLY A 638 -21.67 28.22 -5.04
C GLY A 638 -21.86 29.74 -5.09
N GLY A 639 -23.11 30.19 -5.18
CA GLY A 639 -23.41 31.60 -5.39
C GLY A 639 -24.89 31.92 -5.19
N TYR A 640 -25.22 33.20 -5.33
CA TYR A 640 -26.59 33.71 -5.26
C TYR A 640 -27.45 33.33 -6.48
N ASP A 641 -26.81 32.95 -7.57
CA ASP A 641 -27.40 32.38 -8.79
C ASP A 641 -26.35 31.54 -9.55
N TYR A 642 -26.74 30.97 -10.70
CA TYR A 642 -25.83 30.18 -11.54
C TYR A 642 -24.63 30.98 -12.07
N SER A 643 -24.80 32.26 -12.42
CA SER A 643 -23.71 33.07 -12.96
C SER A 643 -22.64 33.34 -11.91
N ASP A 644 -23.07 33.57 -10.67
CA ASP A 644 -22.19 33.72 -9.51
C ASP A 644 -21.49 32.39 -9.19
N ALA A 645 -22.25 31.29 -9.08
CA ALA A 645 -21.71 29.96 -8.79
C ALA A 645 -20.71 29.45 -9.85
N ALA A 646 -20.96 29.73 -11.13
CA ALA A 646 -20.09 29.37 -12.25
C ALA A 646 -18.99 30.41 -12.56
N GLY A 647 -18.94 31.49 -11.79
CA GLY A 647 -17.92 32.53 -11.87
C GLY A 647 -16.61 32.08 -11.24
N VAL A 648 -15.48 32.38 -11.90
CA VAL A 648 -14.16 32.12 -11.30
C VAL A 648 -13.86 33.16 -10.24
N THR A 649 -13.58 32.71 -9.02
CA THR A 649 -13.10 33.58 -7.95
C THR A 649 -11.61 33.80 -8.14
N VAL A 650 -11.18 35.04 -8.36
CA VAL A 650 -9.77 35.37 -8.63
C VAL A 650 -9.14 36.08 -7.43
N ILE A 651 -8.00 35.59 -6.97
CA ILE A 651 -7.16 36.24 -5.97
C ILE A 651 -5.81 36.55 -6.61
N GLU A 652 -5.43 37.82 -6.62
CA GLU A 652 -4.11 38.25 -7.09
C GLU A 652 -3.16 38.46 -5.89
N ARG A 653 -1.98 37.85 -5.98
CA ARG A 653 -0.87 37.98 -5.02
C ARG A 653 0.42 38.04 -5.81
N LYS A 654 1.34 38.95 -5.43
CA LYS A 654 2.66 39.09 -6.07
C LYS A 654 2.59 39.11 -7.61
N GLY A 655 1.55 39.76 -8.16
CA GLY A 655 1.32 39.87 -9.60
C GLY A 655 0.89 38.58 -10.33
N VAL A 656 0.58 37.49 -9.62
CA VAL A 656 0.03 36.24 -10.15
C VAL A 656 -1.47 36.15 -9.81
N ARG A 657 -2.31 35.93 -10.83
CA ARG A 657 -3.76 35.76 -10.69
C ARG A 657 -4.10 34.28 -10.53
N VAL A 658 -4.50 33.89 -9.32
CA VAL A 658 -4.92 32.52 -9.01
C VAL A 658 -6.45 32.46 -9.03
N GLY A 659 -7.00 31.66 -9.94
CA GLY A 659 -8.44 31.44 -10.06
C GLY A 659 -8.89 30.19 -9.31
N PHE A 660 -10.10 30.22 -8.76
CA PHE A 660 -10.68 29.11 -8.00
C PHE A 660 -12.09 28.79 -8.50
N LEU A 661 -12.31 27.53 -8.85
CA LEU A 661 -13.62 26.93 -9.12
C LEU A 661 -13.88 25.79 -8.14
N GLY A 662 -15.13 25.55 -7.78
CA GLY A 662 -15.54 24.41 -6.95
C GLY A 662 -16.73 23.67 -7.57
N PHE A 663 -16.77 22.35 -7.44
CA PHE A 663 -17.90 21.53 -7.90
C PHE A 663 -18.17 20.39 -6.91
N SER A 664 -19.45 20.03 -6.76
CA SER A 664 -19.85 18.80 -6.08
C SER A 664 -20.27 17.73 -7.08
N ASP A 665 -19.73 16.53 -6.96
CA ASP A 665 -20.22 15.33 -7.66
C ASP A 665 -21.17 14.51 -6.77
N VAL A 666 -21.25 14.84 -5.48
CA VAL A 666 -22.04 14.13 -4.48
C VAL A 666 -23.13 15.07 -3.94
N GLY A 667 -24.04 15.52 -4.79
CA GLY A 667 -25.22 16.29 -4.38
C GLY A 667 -24.96 17.54 -3.48
N PRO A 668 -26.01 18.07 -2.81
CA PRO A 668 -27.41 17.72 -3.05
C PRO A 668 -27.91 18.37 -4.34
N ASN A 669 -28.45 17.56 -5.27
CA ASN A 669 -28.91 18.05 -6.58
C ASN A 669 -30.03 19.10 -6.48
N TRP A 670 -30.80 19.09 -5.39
CA TRP A 670 -31.89 20.05 -5.18
C TRP A 670 -31.42 21.46 -4.82
N LEU A 671 -30.16 21.62 -4.38
CA LEU A 671 -29.52 22.91 -4.11
C LEU A 671 -28.67 23.38 -5.30
N ARG A 672 -28.86 22.83 -6.50
CA ARG A 672 -28.11 23.28 -7.69
C ARG A 672 -28.45 24.74 -8.01
N ALA A 673 -27.44 25.56 -8.24
CA ALA A 673 -27.63 26.95 -8.65
C ALA A 673 -28.36 27.03 -10.01
N SER A 674 -29.28 27.98 -10.16
CA SER A 674 -29.97 28.25 -11.43
C SER A 674 -30.09 29.75 -11.68
N GLY A 675 -30.64 30.18 -12.84
CA GLY A 675 -30.65 31.58 -13.31
C GLY A 675 -31.36 32.61 -12.41
N GLY A 676 -31.88 32.21 -11.24
CA GLY A 676 -32.37 33.13 -10.20
C GLY A 676 -32.46 32.48 -8.82
N GLN A 677 -31.73 31.38 -8.58
CA GLN A 677 -31.76 30.66 -7.31
C GLN A 677 -30.34 30.36 -6.84
N ALA A 678 -30.09 30.72 -5.59
CA ALA A 678 -28.82 30.46 -4.92
C ALA A 678 -28.57 28.96 -4.79
N GLY A 679 -27.33 28.54 -4.92
CA GLY A 679 -27.00 27.13 -4.81
C GLY A 679 -25.55 26.83 -5.11
N ILE A 680 -25.26 25.54 -5.18
CA ILE A 680 -23.93 25.01 -5.50
C ILE A 680 -23.82 24.65 -6.98
N LEU A 681 -22.58 24.66 -7.46
CA LEU A 681 -22.21 24.11 -8.74
C LEU A 681 -21.96 22.62 -8.59
N THR A 682 -22.55 21.82 -9.46
CA THR A 682 -22.36 20.36 -9.47
C THR A 682 -21.69 19.92 -10.76
N VAL A 683 -21.08 18.74 -10.78
CA VAL A 683 -20.52 18.17 -12.01
C VAL A 683 -21.66 17.77 -12.97
N ASP A 684 -21.85 18.55 -14.03
CA ASP A 684 -22.86 18.31 -15.08
C ASP A 684 -22.34 18.66 -16.49
N SER A 685 -23.23 18.89 -17.46
CA SER A 685 -22.86 19.12 -18.86
C SER A 685 -21.99 20.35 -19.09
N ASP A 686 -22.01 21.33 -18.18
CA ASP A 686 -21.30 22.60 -18.36
C ASP A 686 -19.92 22.59 -17.69
N PHE A 687 -19.58 21.51 -16.95
CA PHE A 687 -18.32 21.35 -16.21
C PHE A 687 -17.10 21.77 -17.03
N ASP A 688 -16.95 21.19 -18.22
CA ASP A 688 -15.82 21.41 -19.13
C ASP A 688 -15.75 22.86 -19.63
N ALA A 689 -16.92 23.42 -19.98
CA ALA A 689 -17.03 24.76 -20.55
C ALA A 689 -16.68 25.85 -19.52
N ILE A 690 -17.09 25.64 -18.26
CA ILE A 690 -16.79 26.57 -17.16
C ILE A 690 -15.29 26.61 -16.90
N ILE A 691 -14.62 25.44 -16.80
CA ILE A 691 -13.18 25.34 -16.56
C ILE A 691 -12.39 25.97 -17.71
N LYS A 692 -12.71 25.65 -18.97
CA LYS A 692 -12.07 26.26 -20.16
C LYS A 692 -12.20 27.77 -20.22
N ARG A 693 -13.34 28.31 -19.81
CA ARG A 693 -13.58 29.74 -19.78
C ARG A 693 -12.74 30.41 -18.69
N ALA A 694 -12.72 29.82 -17.50
CA ALA A 694 -11.96 30.33 -16.36
C ALA A 694 -10.45 30.29 -16.59
N SER A 695 -9.93 29.21 -17.19
CA SER A 695 -8.49 29.02 -17.42
C SER A 695 -7.88 30.09 -18.35
N ARG A 696 -8.70 30.76 -19.17
CA ARG A 696 -8.27 31.87 -20.04
C ARG A 696 -8.13 33.21 -19.33
N SER A 697 -8.72 33.36 -18.14
CA SER A 697 -8.75 34.64 -17.41
C SER A 697 -7.77 34.72 -16.24
N VAL A 698 -7.07 33.64 -15.92
CA VAL A 698 -6.15 33.52 -14.78
C VAL A 698 -4.81 32.97 -15.23
N ASP A 699 -3.79 33.13 -14.39
CA ASP A 699 -2.45 32.58 -14.67
C ASP A 699 -2.35 31.12 -14.18
N VAL A 700 -2.99 30.83 -13.04
CA VAL A 700 -3.12 29.47 -12.48
C VAL A 700 -4.56 29.23 -12.04
N LEU A 701 -5.18 28.17 -12.56
CA LEU A 701 -6.53 27.77 -12.16
C LEU A 701 -6.49 26.58 -11.20
N VAL A 702 -7.15 26.73 -10.06
CA VAL A 702 -7.43 25.70 -9.06
C VAL A 702 -8.88 25.24 -9.22
N VAL A 703 -9.10 23.93 -9.28
CA VAL A 703 -10.43 23.31 -9.29
C VAL A 703 -10.60 22.43 -8.06
N SER A 704 -11.56 22.76 -7.20
CA SER A 704 -11.95 21.95 -6.06
C SER A 704 -13.08 21.00 -6.45
N LEU A 705 -12.96 19.71 -6.12
CA LEU A 705 -13.96 18.69 -6.38
C LEU A 705 -14.36 17.99 -5.08
N HIS A 706 -15.64 18.00 -4.75
CA HIS A 706 -16.20 17.21 -3.66
C HIS A 706 -16.82 15.93 -4.24
N PHE A 707 -16.08 14.82 -4.21
CA PHE A 707 -16.32 13.63 -5.04
C PHE A 707 -15.72 12.33 -4.48
N GLY A 708 -16.13 11.19 -5.04
CA GLY A 708 -15.62 9.88 -4.62
C GLY A 708 -16.51 9.17 -3.62
N ASP A 709 -15.99 8.07 -3.06
CA ASP A 709 -16.70 7.24 -2.09
C ASP A 709 -16.11 7.46 -0.69
N GLU A 710 -16.98 7.59 0.31
CA GLU A 710 -16.57 7.78 1.70
C GLU A 710 -15.64 6.64 2.19
N TYR A 711 -14.58 7.05 2.89
CA TYR A 711 -13.62 6.19 3.60
C TYR A 711 -12.81 5.24 2.72
N GLN A 712 -12.81 5.41 1.40
CA GLN A 712 -11.96 4.64 0.51
C GLN A 712 -10.54 5.24 0.47
N PRO A 713 -9.49 4.45 0.71
CA PRO A 713 -8.11 4.95 0.80
C PRO A 713 -7.51 5.34 -0.56
N LEU A 714 -8.16 4.96 -1.67
CA LEU A 714 -7.72 5.24 -3.04
C LEU A 714 -8.88 5.82 -3.85
N SER A 715 -8.56 6.70 -4.79
CA SER A 715 -9.56 7.29 -5.66
C SER A 715 -10.16 6.28 -6.65
N ASN A 716 -11.47 6.40 -6.91
CA ASN A 716 -12.15 5.57 -7.90
C ASN A 716 -11.98 6.13 -9.34
N GLU A 717 -12.34 5.33 -10.34
CA GLU A 717 -12.17 5.71 -11.75
C GLU A 717 -12.95 6.96 -12.15
N ARG A 718 -14.08 7.26 -11.49
CA ARG A 718 -14.86 8.47 -11.74
C ARG A 718 -14.12 9.71 -11.22
N GLN A 719 -13.52 9.64 -10.03
CA GLN A 719 -12.69 10.72 -9.49
C GLN A 719 -11.51 11.00 -10.43
N LYS A 720 -10.78 9.96 -10.85
CA LYS A 720 -9.66 10.07 -11.80
C LYS A 720 -10.08 10.73 -13.11
N ALA A 721 -11.19 10.28 -13.69
CA ALA A 721 -11.70 10.83 -14.94
C ALA A 721 -12.07 12.32 -14.83
N LEU A 722 -12.74 12.73 -13.76
CA LEU A 722 -13.15 14.12 -13.56
C LEU A 722 -11.97 15.04 -13.26
N ALA A 723 -11.04 14.62 -12.40
CA ALA A 723 -9.87 15.42 -12.05
C ALA A 723 -8.94 15.63 -13.25
N ARG A 724 -8.66 14.57 -14.02
CA ARG A 724 -7.85 14.66 -15.24
C ARG A 724 -8.50 15.53 -16.31
N ARG A 725 -9.82 15.43 -16.47
CA ARG A 725 -10.58 16.29 -17.39
C ARG A 725 -10.51 17.76 -17.01
N ALA A 726 -10.61 18.09 -15.72
CA ALA A 726 -10.41 19.46 -15.25
C ALA A 726 -9.03 20.01 -15.63
N VAL A 727 -7.99 19.18 -15.53
CA VAL A 727 -6.63 19.56 -15.93
C VAL A 727 -6.50 19.73 -17.46
N GLU A 728 -7.10 18.84 -18.25
CA GLU A 728 -7.17 18.99 -19.72
C GLU A 728 -7.82 20.32 -20.14
N ASP A 729 -8.79 20.76 -19.36
CA ASP A 729 -9.54 21.98 -19.60
C ASP A 729 -8.87 23.26 -19.05
N GLY A 730 -7.68 23.10 -18.46
CA GLY A 730 -6.78 24.18 -18.09
C GLY A 730 -6.58 24.39 -16.59
N ALA A 731 -7.14 23.53 -15.73
CA ALA A 731 -6.75 23.50 -14.33
C ALA A 731 -5.28 23.11 -14.19
N ARG A 732 -4.57 23.75 -13.27
CA ARG A 732 -3.19 23.40 -12.90
C ARG A 732 -3.10 22.74 -11.54
N ILE A 733 -4.13 22.91 -10.72
CA ILE A 733 -4.26 22.25 -9.43
C ILE A 733 -5.69 21.76 -9.31
N VAL A 734 -5.88 20.49 -8.97
CA VAL A 734 -7.17 19.91 -8.59
C VAL A 734 -7.08 19.43 -7.15
N ILE A 735 -8.01 19.85 -6.31
CA ILE A 735 -8.06 19.48 -4.89
C ILE A 735 -9.37 18.77 -4.59
N GLY A 736 -9.26 17.53 -4.16
CA GLY A 736 -10.36 16.65 -3.82
C GLY A 736 -10.72 16.68 -2.33
N HIS A 737 -12.01 16.47 -2.08
CA HIS A 737 -12.70 16.43 -0.78
C HIS A 737 -13.80 15.38 -0.83
N HIS A 738 -14.42 15.04 0.32
CA HIS A 738 -15.53 14.07 0.50
C HIS A 738 -15.14 12.70 1.09
N PRO A 739 -14.08 12.00 0.65
CA PRO A 739 -13.78 10.67 1.19
C PRO A 739 -13.48 10.64 2.70
N HIS A 740 -13.27 11.80 3.34
CA HIS A 740 -12.89 11.96 4.76
C HIS A 740 -11.57 11.30 5.18
N VAL A 741 -10.88 10.65 4.25
CA VAL A 741 -9.54 10.07 4.39
C VAL A 741 -8.64 10.62 3.30
N THR A 742 -7.33 10.66 3.53
CA THR A 742 -6.37 11.10 2.52
C THR A 742 -6.28 10.08 1.38
N GLN A 743 -6.28 10.55 0.13
CA GLN A 743 -6.05 9.72 -1.05
C GLN A 743 -4.76 10.15 -1.77
N GLU A 744 -4.42 9.46 -2.85
CA GLU A 744 -3.19 9.66 -3.61
C GLU A 744 -3.09 11.04 -4.29
N LEU A 745 -1.86 11.42 -4.64
CA LEU A 745 -1.55 12.60 -5.44
C LEU A 745 -1.07 12.16 -6.82
N GLU A 746 -1.46 12.89 -7.84
CA GLU A 746 -1.07 12.65 -9.22
C GLU A 746 -0.56 13.93 -9.89
N ARG A 747 0.53 13.83 -10.66
CA ARG A 747 0.84 14.82 -11.70
C ARG A 747 0.20 14.36 -13.00
N TYR A 748 -0.57 15.25 -13.60
CA TYR A 748 -1.23 14.99 -14.87
C TYR A 748 -1.10 16.21 -15.78
N ASN A 749 -0.60 16.04 -17.01
CA ASN A 749 -0.48 17.12 -18.02
C ASN A 749 0.07 18.47 -17.48
N GLY A 750 1.09 18.41 -16.62
CA GLY A 750 1.71 19.58 -15.99
C GLY A 750 0.92 20.20 -14.81
N GLY A 751 -0.25 19.66 -14.47
CA GLY A 751 -1.01 19.98 -13.27
C GLY A 751 -0.77 19.00 -12.12
N ILE A 752 -1.27 19.36 -10.93
CA ILE A 752 -1.33 18.52 -9.72
C ILE A 752 -2.77 18.15 -9.44
N ILE A 753 -3.00 16.91 -9.05
CA ILE A 753 -4.27 16.41 -8.55
C ILE A 753 -4.01 15.83 -7.16
N ALA A 754 -4.74 16.29 -6.15
CA ALA A 754 -4.87 15.59 -4.88
C ALA A 754 -6.30 15.04 -4.80
N TYR A 755 -6.47 13.72 -4.77
CA TYR A 755 -7.81 13.12 -4.85
C TYR A 755 -8.63 13.24 -3.58
N SER A 756 -7.97 13.35 -2.42
CA SER A 756 -8.61 13.74 -1.17
C SER A 756 -7.56 14.19 -0.17
N LEU A 757 -7.79 15.32 0.48
CA LEU A 757 -6.97 15.80 1.59
C LEU A 757 -7.43 15.26 2.97
N GLY A 758 -8.54 14.50 3.00
CA GLY A 758 -9.16 14.00 4.23
C GLY A 758 -9.79 15.11 5.07
N ASN A 759 -9.95 14.85 6.36
CA ASN A 759 -10.50 15.82 7.31
C ASN A 759 -9.43 16.83 7.78
N PHE A 760 -9.81 18.10 7.94
CA PHE A 760 -9.03 19.09 8.67
C PHE A 760 -9.61 19.34 10.07
N ILE A 761 -10.92 19.52 10.18
CA ILE A 761 -11.68 19.58 11.44
C ILE A 761 -12.94 18.74 11.28
N PHE A 762 -13.05 17.65 12.04
CA PHE A 762 -14.21 16.75 12.03
C PHE A 762 -14.29 15.91 13.31
N ASP A 763 -15.46 15.36 13.63
CA ASP A 763 -15.71 14.49 14.80
C ASP A 763 -15.77 12.97 14.50
N GLN A 764 -15.20 12.53 13.38
CA GLN A 764 -15.21 11.13 12.92
C GLN A 764 -14.09 10.28 13.55
N TYR A 765 -14.10 10.09 14.88
CA TYR A 765 -13.05 9.35 15.60
C TYR A 765 -13.14 7.81 15.51
N PHE A 766 -14.03 7.27 14.66
CA PHE A 766 -14.26 5.82 14.58
C PHE A 766 -13.13 5.05 13.87
N SER A 767 -12.22 5.74 13.18
CA SER A 767 -11.04 5.14 12.53
C SER A 767 -9.81 6.05 12.65
N PRO A 768 -8.58 5.50 12.68
CA PRO A 768 -7.35 6.29 12.58
C PRO A 768 -7.26 7.11 11.29
N GLU A 769 -7.74 6.57 10.17
CA GLU A 769 -7.64 7.15 8.83
C GLU A 769 -8.45 8.46 8.73
N THR A 770 -9.64 8.51 9.33
CA THR A 770 -10.49 9.72 9.39
C THR A 770 -9.97 10.79 10.36
N MET A 771 -8.99 10.43 11.20
CA MET A 771 -8.27 11.32 12.12
C MET A 771 -6.89 11.70 11.60
N GLN A 772 -6.54 11.30 10.36
CA GLN A 772 -5.34 11.71 9.65
C GLN A 772 -5.73 12.58 8.46
N GLY A 773 -5.02 13.69 8.27
CA GLY A 773 -5.26 14.59 7.16
C GLY A 773 -3.96 14.99 6.48
N LEU A 774 -4.10 15.60 5.30
CA LEU A 774 -2.99 16.10 4.52
C LEU A 774 -3.24 17.57 4.16
N ALA A 775 -2.35 18.45 4.60
CA ALA A 775 -2.28 19.78 4.03
C ALA A 775 -1.30 19.76 2.84
N LEU A 776 -1.63 20.48 1.78
CA LEU A 776 -0.82 20.55 0.56
C LEU A 776 -0.35 21.98 0.34
N ALA A 777 0.94 22.21 0.52
CA ALA A 777 1.59 23.47 0.22
C ALA A 777 2.09 23.47 -1.24
N VAL A 778 1.72 24.47 -2.02
CA VAL A 778 2.07 24.57 -3.45
C VAL A 778 2.57 25.97 -3.75
N THR A 779 3.74 26.08 -4.39
CA THR A 779 4.20 27.35 -4.97
C THR A 779 3.71 27.47 -6.40
N VAL A 780 3.27 28.65 -6.79
CA VAL A 780 2.79 28.94 -8.15
C VAL A 780 3.35 30.26 -8.66
N SER A 781 3.51 30.34 -9.97
CA SER A 781 3.99 31.50 -10.72
C SER A 781 3.24 31.63 -12.04
N LYS A 782 3.54 32.64 -12.86
CA LYS A 782 2.94 32.77 -14.21
C LYS A 782 3.34 31.63 -15.13
N GLU A 783 4.45 30.96 -14.82
CA GLU A 783 4.97 29.81 -15.53
C GLU A 783 4.26 28.50 -15.13
N GLY A 784 3.45 28.51 -14.07
CA GLY A 784 2.67 27.36 -13.60
C GLY A 784 3.03 26.91 -12.18
N VAL A 785 2.86 25.61 -11.91
CA VAL A 785 3.08 25.01 -10.59
C VAL A 785 4.55 24.73 -10.35
N GLY A 786 5.07 25.20 -9.21
CA GLY A 786 6.43 24.98 -8.73
C GLY A 786 6.54 23.80 -7.75
N GLU A 787 7.18 24.06 -6.61
CA GLU A 787 7.32 23.12 -5.50
C GLU A 787 5.95 22.73 -4.91
N VAL A 788 5.81 21.46 -4.60
CA VAL A 788 4.64 20.85 -3.95
C VAL A 788 5.14 20.11 -2.71
N LYS A 789 4.67 20.48 -1.53
CA LYS A 789 5.05 19.90 -0.24
C LYS A 789 3.83 19.30 0.44
N ARG A 790 3.95 18.02 0.81
CA ARG A 790 2.97 17.28 1.61
C ARG A 790 3.21 17.55 3.08
N LEU A 791 2.16 17.95 3.80
CA LEU A 791 2.19 18.23 5.23
C LEU A 791 1.16 17.34 5.94
N PRO A 792 1.48 16.05 6.19
CA PRO A 792 0.58 15.16 6.90
C PRO A 792 0.41 15.60 8.35
N PHE A 793 -0.80 15.50 8.89
CA PHE A 793 -1.10 15.83 10.27
C PHE A 793 -2.11 14.84 10.87
N ILE A 794 -2.23 14.86 12.19
CA ILE A 794 -3.21 14.08 12.95
C ILE A 794 -4.18 15.06 13.61
N ILE A 795 -5.46 14.72 13.64
CA ILE A 795 -6.48 15.42 14.42
C ILE A 795 -6.48 14.83 15.83
N ASN A 796 -6.32 15.67 16.85
CA ASN A 796 -6.31 15.22 18.23
C ASN A 796 -7.73 14.93 18.77
N ALA A 797 -7.82 14.46 20.02
CA ALA A 797 -9.09 14.17 20.68
C ALA A 797 -9.99 15.41 20.93
N GLN A 798 -9.46 16.61 20.75
CA GLN A 798 -10.18 17.88 20.82
C GLN A 798 -10.55 18.42 19.43
N TYR A 799 -10.39 17.61 18.38
CA TYR A 799 -10.67 17.95 16.99
C TYR A 799 -9.78 19.08 16.43
N GLN A 800 -8.57 19.21 16.96
CA GLN A 800 -7.57 20.18 16.48
C GLN A 800 -6.54 19.47 15.59
N PRO A 801 -6.26 19.99 14.39
CA PRO A 801 -5.19 19.48 13.53
C PRO A 801 -3.82 19.82 14.11
N LEU A 802 -2.98 18.81 14.32
CA LEU A 802 -1.60 18.94 14.79
C LEU A 802 -0.65 19.13 13.61
N LEU A 803 -0.69 20.30 12.99
CA LEU A 803 0.12 20.63 11.82
C LEU A 803 1.49 21.19 12.26
N ASP A 804 2.49 20.30 12.37
CA ASP A 804 3.88 20.67 12.72
C ASP A 804 4.78 20.63 11.47
N GLU A 805 5.16 21.80 10.96
CA GLU A 805 5.98 21.94 9.75
C GLU A 805 7.50 21.85 10.01
N LYS A 806 7.95 21.63 11.26
CA LYS A 806 9.38 21.63 11.66
C LYS A 806 10.11 20.29 11.58
N LYS A 807 9.56 19.28 10.88
CA LYS A 807 10.21 17.96 10.73
C LYS A 807 10.76 17.71 9.33
#